data_AF-K1QT37-F1
#
_entry.id   AF-K1QT37-F1
#
_cell.length_a   1.000
_cell.length_b   1.000
_cell.length_c   1.000
_cell.angle_alpha   90.00
_cell.angle_beta   90.00
_cell.angle_gamma   90.00
#
_symmetry.space_group_name_H-M   'P 1'
#
loop_
_entity.id
_entity.type
_entity.pdbx_description
1 polymer ?
#
loop_
_entity_poly.entity_id
_entity_poly.type
_entity_poly.pdbx_seq_one_letter_code
_entity_poly.pdbx_strand_id
1 'polypeptide(L)'
;MSDDCRVSEALYVGLCGYIGTPTEVTIRREVMDMQEMIEKPVEIHKGCRMMGSGSYREGLRFKSSDRDLMFWSTNHKVITDLTQSSIYDLSKHTIILMEDTDTPPGFVRLQLLTPPRDRRIELSVVPFNDGVYLSSERWRKIGLTFMREMKSISNAINHGPCASGIFSGIETDYALCFHCSHWSRLTCYWRQRCTLHNWPPNKVFDDILRNGCHFVPIGIKIAGYENELEWRSSFSHAEQKLIYSMNHTQFLCYGLLKIFLKEVVNRGIEEPFLCSYFVKTTMFWLIQIGHITWSPNKLLDCFWKCFKFLYHCVHRGVLPNFFIPQNNMFASKLSTVKGVRTGECLLEQLNGYYELGVTCLLQSPTVRKMIEPVICNNLVRIEPLLGHIKSAADTDACISYEIYGLCFLNENIRDAYFILRFIIVLLNQSLTEYEKLTLEKCTADVLLKTAFLYLNTTTKSTNKTVYRSNRLIGNLLKLAGRVGDVSRLLYLALYYYRTCRYREALHVTALIKLRLTQPYIMYNIVDRDRYNESVAGWSLSKRMKKAWVHDVRLDSDVYCIQELDLEQNVSNENGHLILNISPYVLTDMLSVLCNYRLGNRSQCLQSLTDLQTMLLNDDGKYVPLSDRGISWQILGICQHVVGDLHGALQSYQLSLRQKPYHKIQNASKYRIALILNRFNEKN
;
A
#
# COMPACT_ATOMS: atom_id res chain seq x y z
N MET A 1 -14.74 17.56 -36.18
CA MET A 1 -15.03 17.03 -34.83
C MET A 1 -15.67 18.15 -34.02
N SER A 2 -16.67 17.88 -33.19
CA SER A 2 -17.21 18.91 -32.28
C SER A 2 -16.19 19.30 -31.22
N ASP A 3 -16.29 20.51 -30.67
CA ASP A 3 -15.39 21.00 -29.62
C ASP A 3 -15.40 20.09 -28.37
N ASP A 4 -16.56 19.54 -28.00
CA ASP A 4 -16.70 18.59 -26.88
C ASP A 4 -15.94 17.27 -27.10
N CYS A 5 -15.82 16.83 -28.35
CA CYS A 5 -15.07 15.62 -28.70
C CYS A 5 -13.56 15.84 -28.47
N ARG A 6 -13.04 17.00 -28.86
CA ARG A 6 -11.64 17.37 -28.67
C ARG A 6 -11.30 17.54 -27.19
N VAL A 7 -12.18 18.16 -26.41
CA VAL A 7 -12.02 18.26 -24.95
C VAL A 7 -12.06 16.88 -24.30
N SER A 8 -12.93 15.98 -24.74
CA SER A 8 -13.00 14.60 -24.22
C SER A 8 -11.70 13.83 -24.45
N GLU A 9 -11.11 13.95 -25.63
CA GLU A 9 -9.82 13.31 -25.93
C GLU A 9 -8.68 13.92 -25.11
N ALA A 10 -8.63 15.24 -24.98
CA ALA A 10 -7.65 15.93 -24.14
C ALA A 10 -7.76 15.50 -22.67
N LEU A 11 -8.98 15.40 -22.15
CA LEU A 11 -9.26 14.86 -20.81
C LEU A 11 -8.76 13.41 -20.70
N TYR A 12 -9.10 12.56 -21.66
CA TYR A 12 -8.73 11.15 -21.60
C TYR A 12 -7.20 10.99 -21.52
N VAL A 13 -6.46 11.66 -22.40
CA VAL A 13 -5.00 11.56 -22.44
C VAL A 13 -4.36 12.20 -21.20
N GLY A 14 -4.81 13.40 -20.81
CA GLY A 14 -4.34 14.08 -19.60
C GLY A 14 -4.59 13.26 -18.33
N LEU A 15 -5.76 12.64 -18.23
CA LEU A 15 -6.10 11.76 -17.11
C LEU A 15 -5.32 10.44 -17.16
N CYS A 16 -5.03 9.85 -18.33
CA CYS A 16 -4.10 8.72 -18.42
C CYS A 16 -2.72 9.09 -17.87
N GLY A 17 -2.20 10.28 -18.17
CA GLY A 17 -0.92 10.75 -17.62
C GLY A 17 -0.95 11.04 -16.12
N TYR A 18 -2.10 11.45 -15.57
CA TYR A 18 -2.22 11.84 -14.17
C TYR A 18 -2.70 10.69 -13.24
N ILE A 19 -3.74 9.97 -13.65
CA ILE A 19 -4.32 8.83 -12.92
C ILE A 19 -3.52 7.56 -13.20
N GLY A 20 -3.07 7.39 -14.44
CA GLY A 20 -2.50 6.15 -14.94
C GLY A 20 -3.36 5.56 -16.06
N THR A 21 -2.66 4.90 -16.97
CA THR A 21 -3.18 4.13 -18.11
C THR A 21 -3.81 2.80 -17.71
N PRO A 22 -4.46 2.07 -18.66
CA PRO A 22 -5.00 0.74 -18.36
C PRO A 22 -3.95 -0.20 -17.76
N THR A 23 -2.75 -0.25 -18.35
CA THR A 23 -1.66 -1.13 -17.89
C THR A 23 -1.19 -0.80 -16.47
N GLU A 24 -1.00 0.49 -16.13
CA GLU A 24 -0.57 0.87 -14.77
C GLU A 24 -1.63 0.52 -13.73
N VAL A 25 -2.90 0.75 -14.05
CA VAL A 25 -4.01 0.42 -13.17
C VAL A 25 -4.09 -1.10 -12.97
N THR A 26 -3.91 -1.89 -14.03
CA THR A 26 -3.82 -3.35 -13.93
C THR A 26 -2.65 -3.80 -13.06
N ILE A 27 -1.44 -3.28 -13.27
CA ILE A 27 -0.25 -3.57 -12.45
C ILE A 27 -0.54 -3.33 -10.98
N ARG A 28 -1.05 -2.14 -10.64
CA ARG A 28 -1.37 -1.75 -9.25
C ARG A 28 -2.34 -2.73 -8.58
N ARG A 29 -3.37 -3.15 -9.32
CA ARG A 29 -4.41 -4.06 -8.80
C ARG A 29 -3.90 -5.48 -8.62
N GLU A 30 -3.26 -6.04 -9.65
CA GLU A 30 -2.74 -7.42 -9.61
C GLU A 30 -1.63 -7.60 -8.57
N VAL A 31 -0.71 -6.63 -8.45
CA VAL A 31 0.36 -6.66 -7.45
C VAL A 31 -0.22 -6.70 -6.02
N MET A 32 -1.22 -5.85 -5.74
CA MET A 32 -1.84 -5.83 -4.42
C MET A 32 -2.73 -7.07 -4.19
N ASP A 33 -3.42 -7.61 -5.20
CA ASP A 33 -4.21 -8.85 -5.08
C ASP A 33 -3.31 -10.04 -4.74
N MET A 34 -2.14 -10.13 -5.38
CA MET A 34 -1.16 -11.15 -5.08
C MET A 34 -0.59 -11.03 -3.67
N GLN A 35 -0.39 -9.82 -3.16
CA GLN A 35 0.03 -9.63 -1.76
C GLN A 35 -0.97 -10.28 -0.80
N GLU A 36 -2.25 -9.91 -0.90
CA GLU A 36 -3.33 -10.44 -0.05
C GLU A 36 -3.47 -11.96 -0.21
N MET A 37 -3.35 -12.46 -1.44
CA MET A 37 -3.43 -13.91 -1.72
C MET A 37 -2.28 -14.68 -1.05
N ILE A 38 -1.04 -14.17 -1.14
CA ILE A 38 0.15 -14.84 -0.60
C ILE A 38 0.15 -14.82 0.94
N GLU A 39 -0.40 -13.78 1.57
CA GLU A 39 -0.44 -13.63 3.03
C GLU A 39 -1.54 -14.45 3.71
N LYS A 40 -2.60 -14.80 2.97
CA LYS A 40 -3.76 -15.55 3.45
C LYS A 40 -3.44 -16.78 4.33
N PRO A 41 -2.45 -17.63 4.03
CA PRO A 41 -2.10 -18.77 4.91
C PRO A 41 -1.63 -18.34 6.30
N VAL A 42 -0.85 -17.24 6.38
CA VAL A 42 -0.36 -16.70 7.65
C VAL A 42 -1.50 -16.05 8.43
N GLU A 43 -2.36 -15.30 7.74
CA GLU A 43 -3.56 -14.71 8.34
C GLU A 43 -4.49 -15.76 8.97
N ILE A 44 -4.74 -16.86 8.25
CA ILE A 44 -5.52 -18.00 8.76
C ILE A 44 -4.83 -18.61 9.98
N HIS A 45 -3.51 -18.78 9.94
CA HIS A 45 -2.75 -19.30 11.07
C HIS A 45 -2.84 -18.41 12.31
N LYS A 46 -2.75 -17.09 12.13
CA LYS A 46 -2.86 -16.08 13.21
C LYS A 46 -4.30 -15.83 13.66
N GLY A 47 -5.29 -16.40 12.97
CA GLY A 47 -6.71 -16.27 13.31
C GLY A 47 -7.30 -14.88 13.02
N CYS A 48 -6.64 -14.09 12.16
CA CYS A 48 -7.02 -12.73 11.81
C CYS A 48 -6.81 -12.52 10.31
N ARG A 49 -7.89 -12.23 9.59
CA ARG A 49 -7.84 -11.86 8.17
C ARG A 49 -7.75 -10.35 8.03
N MET A 50 -7.08 -9.93 6.97
CA MET A 50 -6.98 -8.54 6.60
C MET A 50 -7.43 -8.36 5.15
N MET A 51 -7.96 -7.19 4.83
CA MET A 51 -8.27 -6.78 3.48
C MET A 51 -7.96 -5.29 3.30
N GLY A 52 -7.24 -4.96 2.24
CA GLY A 52 -7.07 -3.58 1.81
C GLY A 52 -8.27 -3.08 1.01
N SER A 53 -8.67 -1.84 1.24
CA SER A 53 -9.69 -1.12 0.48
C SER A 53 -9.31 0.36 0.31
N GLY A 54 -10.25 1.21 -0.09
CA GLY A 54 -10.00 2.60 -0.39
C GLY A 54 -9.45 2.83 -1.80
N SER A 55 -9.23 4.09 -2.14
CA SER A 55 -8.87 4.50 -3.50
C SER A 55 -7.48 4.06 -3.94
N TYR A 56 -6.56 3.91 -2.99
CA TYR A 56 -5.26 3.33 -3.29
C TYR A 56 -5.40 1.89 -3.78
N ARG A 57 -6.22 1.07 -3.11
CA ARG A 57 -6.52 -0.31 -3.54
C ARG A 57 -7.25 -0.36 -4.88
N GLU A 58 -8.10 0.62 -5.17
CA GLU A 58 -8.84 0.71 -6.44
C GLU A 58 -7.94 1.00 -7.66
N GLY A 59 -6.68 1.41 -7.44
CA GLY A 59 -5.67 1.71 -8.46
C GLY A 59 -5.35 3.19 -8.66
N LEU A 60 -5.95 4.08 -7.86
CA LEU A 60 -5.66 5.52 -7.86
C LEU A 60 -4.38 5.82 -7.06
N ARG A 61 -3.62 6.83 -7.47
CA ARG A 61 -2.37 7.29 -6.82
C ARG A 61 -2.38 8.79 -6.58
N PHE A 62 -3.53 9.35 -6.19
CA PHE A 62 -3.61 10.76 -5.80
C PHE A 62 -2.87 10.99 -4.49
N LYS A 63 -2.40 12.22 -4.24
CA LYS A 63 -1.82 12.57 -2.92
C LYS A 63 -2.81 12.35 -1.77
N SER A 64 -4.11 12.46 -2.03
CA SER A 64 -5.18 12.15 -1.08
C SER A 64 -5.83 10.80 -1.32
N SER A 65 -5.13 9.86 -1.96
CA SER A 65 -5.64 8.51 -2.04
C SER A 65 -5.55 7.86 -0.67
N ASP A 66 -6.71 7.61 -0.09
CA ASP A 66 -6.90 6.87 1.16
C ASP A 66 -6.42 5.42 1.03
N ARG A 67 -5.83 4.95 2.14
CA ARG A 67 -5.55 3.54 2.40
C ARG A 67 -6.44 3.10 3.54
N ASP A 68 -7.30 2.14 3.27
CA ASP A 68 -8.21 1.60 4.26
C ASP A 68 -7.88 0.13 4.48
N LEU A 69 -7.80 -0.32 5.72
CA LEU A 69 -7.55 -1.70 6.08
C LEU A 69 -8.71 -2.23 6.95
N MET A 70 -9.27 -3.37 6.58
CA MET A 70 -10.30 -4.06 7.35
C MET A 70 -9.69 -5.31 7.98
N PHE A 71 -9.97 -5.53 9.27
CA PHE A 71 -9.50 -6.70 10.02
C PHE A 71 -10.69 -7.42 10.64
N TRP A 72 -10.67 -8.75 10.61
CA TRP A 72 -11.68 -9.57 11.31
C TRP A 72 -11.08 -10.89 11.77
N SER A 73 -11.60 -11.43 12.87
CA SER A 73 -11.18 -12.75 13.34
C SER A 73 -11.80 -13.86 12.51
N THR A 74 -11.03 -14.91 12.24
CA THR A 74 -11.56 -16.12 11.59
C THR A 74 -12.47 -16.93 12.51
N ASN A 75 -12.38 -16.72 13.83
CA ASN A 75 -13.10 -17.52 14.83
C ASN A 75 -14.48 -16.92 15.17
N HIS A 76 -14.73 -15.68 14.78
CA HIS A 76 -16.05 -15.03 14.89
C HIS A 76 -16.88 -15.40 13.67
N LYS A 77 -18.01 -16.06 13.87
CA LYS A 77 -18.92 -16.50 12.81
C LYS A 77 -20.23 -15.74 12.92
N VAL A 78 -20.42 -14.79 12.01
CA VAL A 78 -21.69 -14.08 11.88
C VAL A 78 -22.64 -14.88 11.01
N ILE A 79 -23.80 -15.23 11.56
CA ILE A 79 -24.88 -15.96 10.91
C ILE A 79 -26.09 -15.05 10.70
N THR A 80 -26.92 -15.37 9.72
CA THR A 80 -28.17 -14.63 9.41
C THR A 80 -29.42 -15.41 9.80
N ASP A 81 -29.26 -16.68 10.15
CA ASP A 81 -30.34 -17.58 10.55
C ASP A 81 -29.80 -18.61 11.54
N LEU A 82 -30.60 -18.96 12.56
CA LEU A 82 -30.18 -19.86 13.64
C LEU A 82 -29.79 -21.27 13.15
N THR A 83 -30.38 -21.75 12.04
CA THR A 83 -30.05 -23.07 11.49
C THR A 83 -28.59 -23.17 11.02
N GLN A 84 -27.97 -22.04 10.66
CA GLN A 84 -26.57 -21.97 10.22
C GLN A 84 -25.57 -22.26 11.34
N SER A 85 -25.98 -22.14 12.60
CA SER A 85 -25.10 -22.42 13.76
C SER A 85 -24.56 -23.85 13.76
N SER A 86 -25.33 -24.80 13.22
CA SER A 86 -24.98 -26.23 13.14
C SER A 86 -23.76 -26.54 12.28
N ILE A 87 -23.37 -25.62 11.37
CA ILE A 87 -22.21 -25.76 10.48
C ILE A 87 -20.89 -25.55 11.24
N TYR A 88 -20.94 -24.86 12.39
CA TYR A 88 -19.75 -24.41 13.09
C TYR A 88 -19.46 -25.23 14.34
N ASP A 89 -18.17 -25.49 14.56
CA ASP A 89 -17.69 -26.11 15.79
C ASP A 89 -17.82 -25.11 16.96
N LEU A 90 -18.85 -25.28 17.79
CA LEU A 90 -19.14 -24.43 18.95
C LEU A 90 -18.03 -24.42 19.99
N SER A 91 -17.11 -25.39 19.99
CA SER A 91 -15.95 -25.41 20.90
C SER A 91 -14.84 -24.45 20.47
N LYS A 92 -14.81 -24.07 19.19
CA LYS A 92 -13.77 -23.22 18.59
C LYS A 92 -14.27 -21.86 18.14
N HIS A 93 -15.56 -21.75 17.81
CA HIS A 93 -16.14 -20.57 17.19
C HIS A 93 -17.02 -19.79 18.15
N THR A 94 -16.96 -18.46 18.03
CA THR A 94 -17.93 -17.54 18.62
C THR A 94 -19.04 -17.32 17.61
N ILE A 95 -20.29 -17.62 17.97
CA ILE A 95 -21.44 -17.46 17.07
C ILE A 95 -22.15 -16.14 17.39
N ILE A 96 -22.34 -15.34 16.34
CA ILE A 96 -22.97 -14.02 16.41
C ILE A 96 -24.14 -14.02 15.43
N LEU A 97 -25.36 -13.81 15.92
CA LEU A 97 -26.54 -13.63 15.06
C LEU A 97 -26.63 -12.17 14.62
N MET A 98 -26.72 -11.98 13.31
CA MET A 98 -27.06 -10.68 12.73
C MET A 98 -28.58 -10.55 12.65
N GLU A 99 -29.11 -9.54 13.33
CA GLU A 99 -30.51 -9.15 13.28
C GLU A 99 -30.68 -7.91 12.41
N ASP A 100 -31.45 -8.04 11.34
CA ASP A 100 -31.79 -6.96 10.40
C ASP A 100 -33.27 -6.53 10.47
N THR A 101 -33.96 -6.96 11.53
CA THR A 101 -35.34 -6.55 11.85
C THR A 101 -35.35 -5.38 12.83
N ASP A 102 -36.28 -4.44 12.62
CA ASP A 102 -36.44 -3.24 13.46
C ASP A 102 -35.17 -2.37 13.58
N THR A 103 -34.30 -2.43 12.57
CA THR A 103 -33.14 -1.55 12.45
C THR A 103 -33.29 -0.63 11.22
N PRO A 104 -32.66 0.56 11.25
CA PRO A 104 -32.64 1.43 10.08
C PRO A 104 -31.98 0.74 8.87
N PRO A 105 -32.41 1.01 7.62
CA PRO A 105 -31.81 0.42 6.43
C PRO A 105 -30.28 0.62 6.38
N GLY A 106 -29.55 -0.49 6.24
CA GLY A 106 -28.08 -0.49 6.22
C GLY A 106 -27.42 -0.69 7.59
N PHE A 107 -28.21 -0.79 8.66
CA PHE A 107 -27.74 -1.08 10.01
C PHE A 107 -28.35 -2.40 10.51
N VAL A 108 -27.60 -3.09 11.38
CA VAL A 108 -27.99 -4.36 11.99
C VAL A 108 -27.64 -4.35 13.48
N ARG A 109 -28.24 -5.26 14.25
CA ARG A 109 -27.80 -5.59 15.61
C ARG A 109 -27.06 -6.92 15.59
N LEU A 110 -26.07 -7.07 16.46
CA LEU A 110 -25.24 -8.28 16.54
C LEU A 110 -25.43 -8.93 17.91
N GLN A 111 -26.22 -10.00 17.97
CA GLN A 111 -26.49 -10.77 19.18
C GLN A 111 -25.44 -11.88 19.35
N LEU A 112 -24.86 -11.99 20.53
CA LEU A 112 -23.93 -13.05 20.88
C LEU A 112 -24.69 -14.30 21.36
N LEU A 113 -24.51 -15.44 20.69
CA LEU A 113 -25.21 -16.69 21.01
C LEU A 113 -24.36 -17.68 21.82
N THR A 114 -23.04 -17.49 21.87
CA THR A 114 -22.11 -18.33 22.62
C THR A 114 -21.42 -17.54 23.72
N PRO A 115 -21.00 -18.17 24.83
CA PRO A 115 -20.20 -17.49 25.85
C PRO A 115 -18.97 -16.79 25.22
N PRO A 116 -18.57 -15.60 25.70
CA PRO A 116 -17.39 -14.89 25.20
C PRO A 116 -16.13 -15.78 25.26
N ARG A 117 -15.47 -15.97 24.12
CA ARG A 117 -14.25 -16.79 24.01
C ARG A 117 -12.96 -15.99 23.91
N ASP A 118 -13.06 -14.68 23.69
CA ASP A 118 -11.91 -13.78 23.70
C ASP A 118 -12.24 -12.46 24.41
N ARG A 119 -11.21 -11.86 24.99
CA ARG A 119 -11.31 -10.67 25.84
C ARG A 119 -11.96 -9.48 25.13
N ARG A 120 -11.84 -9.36 23.79
CA ARG A 120 -12.46 -8.24 23.07
C ARG A 120 -13.97 -8.38 23.02
N ILE A 121 -14.48 -9.60 22.79
CA ILE A 121 -15.92 -9.89 22.84
C ILE A 121 -16.45 -9.61 24.25
N GLU A 122 -15.79 -10.15 25.27
CA GLU A 122 -16.19 -9.97 26.69
C GLU A 122 -16.31 -8.50 27.08
N LEU A 123 -15.36 -7.65 26.67
CA LEU A 123 -15.38 -6.22 26.97
C LEU A 123 -16.42 -5.42 26.14
N SER A 124 -16.95 -6.01 25.07
CA SER A 124 -17.85 -5.34 24.14
C SER A 124 -19.33 -5.64 24.33
N VAL A 125 -19.67 -6.66 25.12
CA VAL A 125 -21.06 -7.09 25.26
C VAL A 125 -21.89 -6.20 26.18
N VAL A 126 -23.17 -6.05 25.88
CA VAL A 126 -24.19 -5.34 26.67
C VAL A 126 -25.50 -6.15 26.70
N PRO A 127 -26.23 -6.16 27.81
CA PRO A 127 -27.55 -6.79 27.87
C PRO A 127 -28.61 -5.92 27.15
N PHE A 128 -29.50 -6.54 26.37
CA PHE A 128 -30.61 -5.86 25.70
C PHE A 128 -31.71 -6.88 25.37
N ASN A 129 -32.99 -6.58 25.67
CA ASN A 129 -34.18 -7.41 25.39
C ASN A 129 -33.93 -8.93 25.55
N ASP A 130 -33.60 -9.35 26.78
CA ASP A 130 -33.31 -10.74 27.19
C ASP A 130 -32.10 -11.41 26.52
N GLY A 131 -31.37 -10.70 25.67
CA GLY A 131 -30.17 -11.17 24.99
C GLY A 131 -28.90 -10.42 25.37
N VAL A 132 -27.79 -10.89 24.81
CA VAL A 132 -26.47 -10.27 24.94
C VAL A 132 -26.04 -9.78 23.56
N TYR A 133 -25.73 -8.49 23.43
CA TYR A 133 -25.43 -7.84 22.16
C TYR A 133 -24.06 -7.20 22.17
N LEU A 134 -23.45 -7.07 21.00
CA LEU A 134 -22.15 -6.40 20.83
C LEU A 134 -22.36 -4.90 20.66
N SER A 135 -21.76 -4.10 21.55
CA SER A 135 -21.74 -2.63 21.45
C SER A 135 -20.68 -2.19 20.43
N SER A 136 -21.11 -1.47 19.40
CA SER A 136 -20.23 -0.87 18.41
C SER A 136 -19.36 0.23 19.01
N GLU A 137 -19.86 0.99 19.99
CA GLU A 137 -19.06 2.00 20.69
C GLU A 137 -17.92 1.35 21.50
N ARG A 138 -18.23 0.31 22.30
CA ARG A 138 -17.21 -0.41 23.07
C ARG A 138 -16.19 -1.07 22.14
N TRP A 139 -16.65 -1.65 21.03
CA TRP A 139 -15.77 -2.26 20.04
C TRP A 139 -14.82 -1.26 19.36
N ARG A 140 -15.29 -0.04 19.03
CA ARG A 140 -14.42 1.03 18.52
C ARG A 140 -13.32 1.39 19.52
N LYS A 141 -13.67 1.53 20.81
CA LYS A 141 -12.67 1.82 21.87
C LYS A 141 -11.61 0.73 21.95
N ILE A 142 -12.01 -0.53 21.87
CA ILE A 142 -11.10 -1.69 21.82
C ILE A 142 -10.19 -1.61 20.57
N GLY A 143 -10.78 -1.36 19.40
CA GLY A 143 -10.04 -1.19 18.15
C GLY A 143 -8.99 -0.09 18.22
N LEU A 144 -9.35 1.07 18.77
CA LEU A 144 -8.42 2.19 18.96
C LEU A 144 -7.26 1.83 19.89
N THR A 145 -7.55 1.19 21.03
CA THR A 145 -6.50 0.74 21.97
C THR A 145 -5.54 -0.24 21.29
N PHE A 146 -6.09 -1.22 20.56
CA PHE A 146 -5.29 -2.18 19.81
C PHE A 146 -4.36 -1.51 18.80
N MET A 147 -4.82 -0.48 18.08
CA MET A 147 -3.98 0.27 17.14
C MET A 147 -2.91 1.11 17.85
N ARG A 148 -3.20 1.66 19.03
CA ARG A 148 -2.21 2.42 19.84
C ARG A 148 -1.10 1.57 20.41
N GLU A 149 -1.35 0.28 20.65
CA GLU A 149 -0.35 -0.67 21.13
C GLU A 149 0.61 -1.15 20.02
N MET A 150 0.26 -0.95 18.74
CA MET A 150 1.14 -1.27 17.62
C MET A 150 2.26 -0.23 17.48
N LYS A 151 3.51 -0.65 17.72
CA LYS A 151 4.70 0.22 17.59
C LYS A 151 4.85 0.91 16.23
N SER A 152 4.32 0.31 15.18
CA SER A 152 4.42 0.80 13.80
C SER A 152 3.38 1.86 13.45
N ILE A 153 2.36 2.07 14.29
CA ILE A 153 1.29 3.03 14.09
C ILE A 153 1.49 4.19 15.06
N SER A 154 1.49 5.42 14.55
CA SER A 154 1.57 6.63 15.36
C SER A 154 0.31 7.48 15.22
N ASN A 155 0.03 8.29 16.25
CA ASN A 155 -1.10 9.23 16.28
C ASN A 155 -2.47 8.59 16.03
N ALA A 156 -2.70 7.38 16.54
CA ALA A 156 -3.98 6.69 16.37
C ALA A 156 -5.14 7.43 17.09
N ILE A 157 -6.15 7.82 16.32
CA ILE A 157 -7.36 8.54 16.75
C ILE A 157 -8.63 7.87 16.20
N ASN A 158 -9.78 8.13 16.82
CA ASN A 158 -11.06 7.66 16.27
C ASN A 158 -11.44 8.46 15.02
N HIS A 159 -11.83 7.75 13.96
CA HIS A 159 -12.32 8.34 12.71
C HIS A 159 -13.49 7.51 12.15
N GLY A 160 -14.72 7.94 12.42
CA GLY A 160 -15.92 7.21 12.02
C GLY A 160 -15.95 5.78 12.58
N PRO A 161 -16.13 4.72 11.76
CA PRO A 161 -16.04 3.33 12.21
C PRO A 161 -14.60 2.83 12.41
N CYS A 162 -13.60 3.65 12.07
CA CYS A 162 -12.19 3.27 12.04
C CYS A 162 -11.41 3.93 13.18
N ALA A 163 -10.22 3.40 13.43
CA ALA A 163 -9.14 4.18 14.01
C ALA A 163 -8.26 4.69 12.85
N SER A 164 -8.08 6.00 12.71
CA SER A 164 -7.10 6.59 11.78
C SER A 164 -5.74 6.65 12.45
N GLY A 165 -4.68 6.29 11.74
CA GLY A 165 -3.30 6.38 12.24
C GLY A 165 -2.29 6.52 11.11
N ILE A 166 -1.06 6.88 11.47
CA ILE A 166 0.03 7.04 10.50
C ILE A 166 0.94 5.81 10.57
N PHE A 167 1.01 5.07 9.46
CA PHE A 167 1.91 3.93 9.27
C PHE A 167 2.87 4.22 8.12
N SER A 168 4.16 4.12 8.38
CA SER A 168 5.23 4.44 7.41
C SER A 168 5.06 5.82 6.74
N GLY A 169 4.58 6.81 7.50
CA GLY A 169 4.36 8.18 7.02
C GLY A 169 3.11 8.40 6.19
N ILE A 170 2.23 7.39 6.08
CA ILE A 170 0.97 7.47 5.32
C ILE A 170 -0.20 7.30 6.29
N GLU A 171 -1.16 8.23 6.22
CA GLU A 171 -2.42 8.13 6.94
C GLU A 171 -3.23 6.94 6.41
N THR A 172 -3.66 6.07 7.32
CA THR A 172 -4.37 4.83 7.02
C THR A 172 -5.53 4.68 8.01
N ASP A 173 -6.70 4.34 7.50
CA ASP A 173 -7.88 4.04 8.30
C ASP A 173 -7.97 2.53 8.59
N TYR A 174 -8.09 2.17 9.85
CA TYR A 174 -8.13 0.79 10.32
C TYR A 174 -9.52 0.45 10.88
N ALA A 175 -10.26 -0.42 10.20
CA ALA A 175 -11.58 -0.90 10.61
C ALA A 175 -11.50 -2.30 11.22
N LEU A 176 -11.74 -2.42 12.53
CA LEU A 176 -11.93 -3.72 13.17
C LEU A 176 -13.41 -4.14 13.02
N CYS A 177 -13.67 -5.13 12.18
CA CYS A 177 -15.00 -5.49 11.71
C CYS A 177 -15.32 -6.97 11.92
N PHE A 178 -16.58 -7.33 11.68
CA PHE A 178 -16.99 -8.73 11.57
C PHE A 178 -17.28 -9.11 10.12
N HIS A 179 -16.91 -10.32 9.73
CA HIS A 179 -17.22 -10.89 8.42
C HIS A 179 -18.45 -11.81 8.51
N CYS A 180 -19.35 -11.68 7.53
CA CYS A 180 -20.44 -12.62 7.31
C CYS A 180 -20.35 -13.15 5.89
N SER A 181 -20.30 -14.47 5.76
CA SER A 181 -20.26 -15.15 4.45
C SER A 181 -21.61 -15.15 3.73
N HIS A 182 -22.69 -14.78 4.43
CA HIS A 182 -24.05 -14.72 3.90
C HIS A 182 -24.50 -13.27 3.68
N TRP A 183 -25.47 -13.08 2.79
CA TRP A 183 -26.02 -11.77 2.48
C TRP A 183 -27.34 -11.53 3.20
N SER A 184 -27.44 -10.40 3.90
CA SER A 184 -28.69 -9.94 4.54
C SER A 184 -29.84 -9.85 3.53
N ARG A 185 -31.07 -10.03 4.03
CA ARG A 185 -32.29 -9.86 3.24
C ARG A 185 -32.44 -8.43 2.72
N LEU A 186 -31.83 -7.44 3.38
CA LEU A 186 -31.79 -6.03 2.96
C LEU A 186 -31.21 -5.82 1.55
N THR A 187 -30.44 -6.78 1.04
CA THR A 187 -29.79 -6.71 -0.29
C THR A 187 -30.58 -7.39 -1.42
N CYS A 188 -31.80 -7.88 -1.15
CA CYS A 188 -32.60 -8.60 -2.14
C CYS A 188 -32.89 -7.77 -3.40
N TYR A 189 -33.19 -6.49 -3.23
CA TYR A 189 -33.46 -5.57 -4.34
C TYR A 189 -32.24 -5.34 -5.21
N TRP A 190 -31.05 -5.26 -4.64
CA TRP A 190 -29.81 -5.15 -5.40
C TRP A 190 -29.58 -6.41 -6.25
N ARG A 191 -29.78 -7.61 -5.68
CA ARG A 191 -29.63 -8.88 -6.40
C ARG A 191 -30.60 -9.01 -7.59
N GLN A 192 -31.88 -8.67 -7.36
CA GLN A 192 -32.89 -8.65 -8.42
C GLN A 192 -32.53 -7.64 -9.52
N ARG A 193 -32.07 -6.44 -9.13
CA ARG A 193 -31.67 -5.39 -10.07
C ARG A 193 -30.46 -5.80 -10.91
N CYS A 194 -29.45 -6.43 -10.31
CA CYS A 194 -28.29 -6.94 -11.05
C CYS A 194 -28.69 -7.99 -12.10
N THR A 195 -29.62 -8.88 -11.74
CA THR A 195 -30.16 -9.89 -12.67
C THR A 195 -30.91 -9.23 -13.82
N LEU A 196 -31.77 -8.24 -13.53
CA LEU A 196 -32.56 -7.52 -14.53
C LEU A 196 -31.70 -6.76 -15.55
N HIS A 197 -30.65 -6.08 -15.08
CA HIS A 197 -29.79 -5.25 -15.93
C HIS A 197 -28.55 -5.98 -16.47
N ASN A 198 -28.35 -7.25 -16.10
CA ASN A 198 -27.17 -8.04 -16.45
C ASN A 198 -25.84 -7.31 -16.15
N TRP A 199 -25.79 -6.60 -15.01
CA TRP A 199 -24.59 -5.91 -14.55
C TRP A 199 -24.49 -5.98 -13.02
N PRO A 200 -23.32 -6.34 -12.46
CA PRO A 200 -22.04 -6.58 -13.15
C PRO A 200 -22.02 -7.89 -13.95
N PRO A 201 -20.97 -8.18 -14.75
CA PRO A 201 -20.85 -9.47 -15.44
C PRO A 201 -21.01 -10.65 -14.46
N ASN A 202 -21.67 -11.73 -14.88
CA ASN A 202 -22.03 -12.86 -14.01
C ASN A 202 -20.86 -13.39 -13.14
N LYS A 203 -19.65 -13.52 -13.73
CA LYS A 203 -18.46 -13.94 -12.98
C LYS A 203 -18.15 -13.01 -11.79
N VAL A 204 -18.30 -11.69 -11.97
CA VAL A 204 -18.11 -10.69 -10.92
C VAL A 204 -19.26 -10.75 -9.92
N PHE A 205 -20.50 -10.90 -10.38
CA PHE A 205 -21.68 -11.03 -9.51
C PHE A 205 -21.58 -12.24 -8.57
N ASP A 206 -21.29 -13.42 -9.12
CA ASP A 206 -21.11 -14.65 -8.34
C ASP A 206 -19.96 -14.53 -7.34
N ASP A 207 -18.88 -13.87 -7.77
CA ASP A 207 -17.71 -13.67 -6.93
C ASP A 207 -17.95 -12.65 -5.81
N ILE A 208 -18.82 -11.66 -6.02
CA ILE A 208 -19.31 -10.79 -4.94
C ILE A 208 -20.14 -11.62 -3.96
N LEU A 209 -21.09 -12.42 -4.45
CA LEU A 209 -21.97 -13.22 -3.60
C LEU A 209 -21.20 -14.19 -2.71
N ARG A 210 -20.20 -14.89 -3.26
CA ARG A 210 -19.37 -15.86 -2.52
C ARG A 210 -18.57 -15.26 -1.36
N ASN A 211 -18.27 -13.95 -1.38
CA ASN A 211 -17.43 -13.32 -0.37
C ASN A 211 -18.22 -12.66 0.78
N GLY A 212 -19.55 -12.56 0.65
CA GLY A 212 -20.41 -12.01 1.70
C GLY A 212 -20.22 -10.51 1.93
N CYS A 213 -20.42 -10.06 3.16
CA CYS A 213 -20.30 -8.66 3.58
C CYS A 213 -19.62 -8.52 4.95
N HIS A 214 -19.39 -7.28 5.37
CA HIS A 214 -18.79 -6.97 6.66
C HIS A 214 -19.69 -6.05 7.50
N PHE A 215 -19.48 -6.05 8.81
CA PHE A 215 -20.14 -5.13 9.74
C PHE A 215 -19.10 -4.29 10.46
N VAL A 216 -19.20 -2.98 10.29
CA VAL A 216 -18.27 -2.01 10.88
C VAL A 216 -18.92 -1.31 12.07
N PRO A 217 -18.14 -0.98 13.12
CA PRO A 217 -18.70 -0.55 14.40
C PRO A 217 -19.09 0.92 14.33
N ILE A 218 -20.26 1.22 13.77
CA ILE A 218 -20.86 2.56 13.82
C ILE A 218 -22.38 2.46 13.71
N GLY A 219 -23.08 3.10 14.64
CA GLY A 219 -24.53 3.20 14.63
C GLY A 219 -25.05 4.37 13.79
N ILE A 220 -26.36 4.42 13.55
CA ILE A 220 -26.96 5.59 12.94
C ILE A 220 -26.84 6.78 13.90
N LYS A 221 -26.58 7.97 13.35
CA LYS A 221 -26.59 9.21 14.12
C LYS A 221 -27.91 9.93 13.92
N ILE A 222 -28.71 10.01 14.97
CA ILE A 222 -29.97 10.76 15.01
C ILE A 222 -29.81 11.89 16.03
N ALA A 223 -29.98 13.13 15.58
CA ALA A 223 -29.82 14.33 16.39
C ALA A 223 -28.49 14.40 17.19
N GLY A 224 -27.42 13.80 16.66
CA GLY A 224 -26.09 13.76 17.29
C GLY A 224 -25.83 12.57 18.21
N TYR A 225 -26.85 11.78 18.56
CA TYR A 225 -26.71 10.55 19.34
C TYR A 225 -26.52 9.35 18.42
N GLU A 226 -25.55 8.50 18.75
CA GLU A 226 -25.26 7.27 18.04
C GLU A 226 -25.76 6.07 18.84
N ASN A 227 -26.51 5.17 18.20
CA ASN A 227 -26.98 3.95 18.85
C ASN A 227 -25.84 2.92 18.95
N GLU A 228 -25.40 2.60 20.17
CA GLU A 228 -24.30 1.66 20.38
C GLU A 228 -24.61 0.21 19.99
N LEU A 229 -25.89 -0.18 19.90
CA LEU A 229 -26.29 -1.54 19.51
C LEU A 229 -26.22 -1.75 17.99
N GLU A 230 -26.16 -0.67 17.22
CA GLU A 230 -26.19 -0.73 15.77
C GLU A 230 -24.79 -0.84 15.16
N TRP A 231 -24.73 -1.64 14.10
CA TRP A 231 -23.55 -1.88 13.28
C TRP A 231 -23.90 -1.60 11.82
N ARG A 232 -23.02 -0.88 11.12
CA ARG A 232 -23.26 -0.53 9.72
C ARG A 232 -22.78 -1.66 8.81
N SER A 233 -23.63 -2.05 7.86
CA SER A 233 -23.24 -2.95 6.77
C SER A 233 -22.18 -2.29 5.88
N SER A 234 -21.13 -3.02 5.56
CA SER A 234 -20.04 -2.59 4.69
C SER A 234 -19.87 -3.56 3.53
N PHE A 235 -19.81 -2.98 2.33
CA PHE A 235 -19.67 -3.69 1.06
C PHE A 235 -18.32 -3.42 0.39
N SER A 236 -17.30 -2.96 1.12
CA SER A 236 -16.00 -2.55 0.56
C SER A 236 -15.39 -3.57 -0.41
N HIS A 237 -15.49 -4.87 -0.11
CA HIS A 237 -15.00 -5.93 -1.00
C HIS A 237 -15.83 -6.05 -2.29
N ALA A 238 -17.16 -5.94 -2.19
CA ALA A 238 -18.03 -5.93 -3.35
C ALA A 238 -17.80 -4.69 -4.22
N GLU A 239 -17.68 -3.52 -3.60
CA GLU A 239 -17.36 -2.25 -4.26
C GLU A 239 -16.05 -2.32 -5.03
N GLN A 240 -15.00 -2.89 -4.43
CA GLN A 240 -13.71 -3.11 -5.08
C GLN A 240 -13.87 -3.93 -6.36
N LYS A 241 -14.60 -5.06 -6.30
CA LYS A 241 -14.85 -5.91 -7.46
C LYS A 241 -15.62 -5.20 -8.57
N LEU A 242 -16.61 -4.37 -8.21
CA LEU A 242 -17.32 -3.54 -9.18
C LEU A 242 -16.39 -2.52 -9.85
N ILE A 243 -15.50 -1.88 -9.10
CA ILE A 243 -14.52 -0.93 -9.65
C ILE A 243 -13.49 -1.64 -10.53
N TYR A 244 -13.08 -2.85 -10.17
CA TYR A 244 -12.19 -3.66 -10.99
C TYR A 244 -12.83 -4.06 -12.32
N SER A 245 -14.16 -4.22 -12.35
CA SER A 245 -14.92 -4.51 -13.57
C SER A 245 -15.17 -3.30 -14.48
N MET A 246 -14.81 -2.08 -14.05
CA MET A 246 -14.95 -0.89 -14.87
C MET A 246 -14.02 -0.95 -16.07
N ASN A 247 -14.51 -0.53 -17.24
CA ASN A 247 -13.61 -0.19 -18.34
C ASN A 247 -12.79 1.07 -17.99
N HIS A 248 -11.72 1.31 -18.76
CA HIS A 248 -10.81 2.38 -18.39
C HIS A 248 -11.45 3.78 -18.46
N THR A 249 -12.35 4.04 -19.43
CA THR A 249 -13.06 5.33 -19.51
C THR A 249 -13.95 5.56 -18.27
N GLN A 250 -14.65 4.54 -17.79
CA GLN A 250 -15.41 4.60 -16.53
C GLN A 250 -14.50 4.92 -15.35
N PHE A 251 -13.34 4.26 -15.26
CA PHE A 251 -12.37 4.51 -14.20
C PHE A 251 -11.77 5.92 -14.24
N LEU A 252 -11.44 6.45 -15.42
CA LEU A 252 -10.98 7.83 -15.58
C LEU A 252 -12.08 8.83 -15.26
N CYS A 253 -13.35 8.57 -15.64
CA CYS A 253 -14.48 9.42 -15.28
C CYS A 253 -14.69 9.43 -13.75
N TYR A 254 -14.56 8.28 -13.09
CA TYR A 254 -14.58 8.18 -11.63
C TYR A 254 -13.48 9.03 -11.00
N GLY A 255 -12.25 8.95 -11.51
CA GLY A 255 -11.13 9.77 -11.06
C GLY A 255 -11.34 11.27 -11.30
N LEU A 256 -11.85 11.66 -12.47
CA LEU A 256 -12.17 13.05 -12.81
C LEU A 256 -13.21 13.65 -11.84
N LEU A 257 -14.27 12.89 -11.52
CA LEU A 257 -15.27 13.31 -10.54
C LEU A 257 -14.67 13.50 -9.14
N LYS A 258 -13.72 12.64 -8.73
CA LYS A 258 -13.01 12.81 -7.45
C LYS A 258 -12.11 14.04 -7.44
N ILE A 259 -11.40 14.30 -8.54
CA ILE A 259 -10.57 15.51 -8.71
C ILE A 259 -11.45 16.74 -8.60
N PHE A 260 -12.56 16.78 -9.36
CA PHE A 260 -13.51 17.89 -9.34
C PHE A 260 -14.15 18.09 -7.96
N LEU A 261 -14.60 17.00 -7.31
CA LEU A 261 -15.12 17.04 -5.95
C LEU A 261 -14.12 17.68 -4.99
N LYS A 262 -12.85 17.30 -5.06
CA LYS A 262 -11.83 17.76 -4.12
C LYS A 262 -11.35 19.18 -4.40
N GLU A 263 -11.02 19.47 -5.65
CA GLU A 263 -10.35 20.72 -6.04
C GLU A 263 -11.33 21.86 -6.33
N VAL A 264 -12.60 21.56 -6.55
CA VAL A 264 -13.63 22.55 -6.90
C VAL A 264 -14.74 22.56 -5.85
N VAL A 265 -15.48 21.46 -5.71
CA VAL A 265 -16.67 21.44 -4.84
C VAL A 265 -16.33 21.61 -3.35
N ASN A 266 -15.35 20.84 -2.85
CA ASN A 266 -14.95 20.81 -1.44
C ASN A 266 -13.76 21.73 -1.14
N ARG A 267 -13.39 22.63 -2.06
CA ARG A 267 -12.18 23.45 -1.91
C ARG A 267 -12.31 24.37 -0.70
N GLY A 268 -11.43 24.20 0.28
CA GLY A 268 -11.41 25.02 1.49
C GLY A 268 -12.53 24.70 2.50
N ILE A 269 -13.26 23.59 2.30
CA ILE A 269 -14.34 23.16 3.20
C ILE A 269 -13.80 22.06 4.11
N GLU A 270 -13.83 22.30 5.43
CA GLU A 270 -13.33 21.37 6.44
C GLU A 270 -14.25 20.13 6.59
N GLU A 271 -15.57 20.35 6.69
CA GLU A 271 -16.58 19.29 6.79
C GLU A 271 -17.49 19.28 5.56
N PRO A 272 -17.05 18.71 4.42
CA PRO A 272 -17.82 18.76 3.20
C PRO A 272 -19.11 17.93 3.29
N PHE A 273 -20.18 18.43 2.66
CA PHE A 273 -21.42 17.67 2.53
C PHE A 273 -21.19 16.40 1.71
N LEU A 274 -20.57 16.53 0.53
CA LEU A 274 -20.26 15.41 -0.35
C LEU A 274 -18.90 14.77 -0.05
N CYS A 275 -18.84 13.44 -0.07
CA CYS A 275 -17.60 12.67 0.02
C CYS A 275 -17.39 11.75 -1.18
N SER A 276 -16.20 11.15 -1.26
CA SER A 276 -15.79 10.23 -2.34
C SER A 276 -16.74 9.03 -2.49
N TYR A 277 -17.39 8.61 -1.41
CA TYR A 277 -18.33 7.49 -1.43
C TYR A 277 -19.59 7.80 -2.25
N PHE A 278 -20.09 9.04 -2.22
CA PHE A 278 -21.25 9.44 -3.03
C PHE A 278 -20.94 9.48 -4.53
N VAL A 279 -19.70 9.87 -4.88
CA VAL A 279 -19.22 9.80 -6.26
C VAL A 279 -19.13 8.35 -6.73
N LYS A 280 -18.61 7.46 -5.88
CA LYS A 280 -18.55 6.01 -6.16
C LYS A 280 -19.95 5.43 -6.40
N THR A 281 -20.90 5.72 -5.51
CA THR A 281 -22.31 5.30 -5.64
C THR A 281 -22.96 5.84 -6.92
N THR A 282 -22.70 7.10 -7.27
CA THR A 282 -23.17 7.72 -8.53
C THR A 282 -22.65 6.96 -9.75
N MET A 283 -21.36 6.61 -9.77
CA MET A 283 -20.78 5.81 -10.85
C MET A 283 -21.47 4.45 -10.98
N PHE A 284 -21.72 3.74 -9.88
CA PHE A 284 -22.38 2.43 -9.94
C PHE A 284 -23.80 2.52 -10.50
N TRP A 285 -24.58 3.51 -10.07
CA TRP A 285 -25.92 3.74 -10.62
C TRP A 285 -25.89 4.03 -12.11
N LEU A 286 -25.03 4.94 -12.57
CA LEU A 286 -25.00 5.32 -13.98
C LEU A 286 -24.37 4.27 -14.90
N ILE A 287 -23.45 3.45 -14.40
CA ILE A 287 -22.97 2.28 -15.16
C ILE A 287 -24.10 1.27 -15.33
N GLN A 288 -24.88 0.98 -14.27
CA GLN A 288 -25.91 -0.05 -14.31
C GLN A 288 -27.16 0.37 -15.10
N ILE A 289 -27.64 1.62 -14.91
CA ILE A 289 -28.94 2.07 -15.44
C ILE A 289 -28.89 3.39 -16.21
N GLY A 290 -27.72 4.04 -16.31
CA GLY A 290 -27.61 5.41 -16.84
C GLY A 290 -27.67 5.54 -18.37
N HIS A 291 -27.73 4.44 -19.12
CA HIS A 291 -27.71 4.41 -20.59
C HIS A 291 -26.61 5.34 -21.17
N ILE A 292 -25.35 5.08 -20.79
CA ILE A 292 -24.18 5.89 -21.15
C ILE A 292 -23.24 5.09 -22.06
N THR A 293 -22.81 5.71 -23.16
CA THR A 293 -21.70 5.23 -23.97
C THR A 293 -20.38 5.67 -23.32
N TRP A 294 -19.62 4.72 -22.78
CA TRP A 294 -18.35 4.98 -22.12
C TRP A 294 -17.20 4.83 -23.12
N SER A 295 -16.80 5.92 -23.77
CA SER A 295 -15.67 5.93 -24.72
C SER A 295 -14.77 7.17 -24.53
N PRO A 296 -13.49 7.10 -24.92
CA PRO A 296 -12.55 8.22 -24.76
C PRO A 296 -13.06 9.55 -25.32
N ASN A 297 -13.64 9.53 -26.52
CA ASN A 297 -14.20 10.70 -27.22
C ASN A 297 -15.52 11.23 -26.62
N LYS A 298 -16.05 10.57 -25.58
CA LYS A 298 -17.29 10.92 -24.87
C LYS A 298 -17.08 11.15 -23.37
N LEU A 299 -15.84 11.22 -22.92
CA LEU A 299 -15.52 11.33 -21.50
C LEU A 299 -16.13 12.58 -20.84
N LEU A 300 -16.19 13.72 -21.54
CA LEU A 300 -16.85 14.92 -21.04
C LEU A 300 -18.37 14.72 -20.88
N ASP A 301 -19.02 14.07 -21.85
CA ASP A 301 -20.44 13.72 -21.78
C ASP A 301 -20.72 12.77 -20.60
N CYS A 302 -19.84 11.79 -20.37
CA CYS A 302 -19.91 10.89 -19.21
C CYS A 302 -19.84 11.68 -17.89
N PHE A 303 -18.89 12.60 -17.77
CA PHE A 303 -18.76 13.47 -16.60
C PHE A 303 -20.05 14.25 -16.35
N TRP A 304 -20.63 14.88 -17.37
CA TRP A 304 -21.85 15.67 -17.22
C TRP A 304 -23.06 14.85 -16.82
N LYS A 305 -23.20 13.62 -17.33
CA LYS A 305 -24.28 12.72 -16.88
C LYS A 305 -24.13 12.36 -15.40
N CYS A 306 -22.91 12.09 -14.95
CA CYS A 306 -22.61 11.88 -13.52
C CYS A 306 -22.89 13.11 -12.67
N PHE A 307 -22.43 14.27 -13.11
CA PHE A 307 -22.67 15.54 -12.44
C PHE A 307 -24.17 15.83 -12.30
N LYS A 308 -24.94 15.70 -13.39
CA LYS A 308 -26.40 15.93 -13.40
C LYS A 308 -27.14 14.97 -12.48
N PHE A 309 -26.74 13.70 -12.45
CA PHE A 309 -27.33 12.73 -11.52
C PHE A 309 -27.08 13.15 -10.07
N LEU A 310 -25.83 13.52 -9.72
CA LEU A 310 -25.49 13.94 -8.37
C LEU A 310 -26.20 15.25 -7.98
N TYR A 311 -26.25 16.22 -8.90
CA TYR A 311 -27.03 17.45 -8.74
C TYR A 311 -28.50 17.15 -8.44
N HIS A 312 -29.12 16.24 -9.19
CA HIS A 312 -30.50 15.83 -8.97
C HIS A 312 -30.71 15.15 -7.61
N CYS A 313 -29.77 14.31 -7.18
CA CYS A 313 -29.80 13.69 -5.85
C CYS A 313 -29.70 14.73 -4.73
N VAL A 314 -28.82 15.73 -4.87
CA VAL A 314 -28.69 16.83 -3.91
C VAL A 314 -29.97 17.65 -3.85
N HIS A 315 -30.52 18.04 -5.01
CA HIS A 315 -31.79 18.77 -5.11
C HIS A 315 -32.93 18.03 -4.42
N ARG A 316 -33.02 16.71 -4.58
CA ARG A 316 -34.07 15.90 -3.94
C ARG A 316 -33.77 15.53 -2.48
N GLY A 317 -32.56 15.78 -1.99
CA GLY A 317 -32.11 15.30 -0.68
C GLY A 317 -32.03 13.77 -0.57
N VAL A 318 -31.93 13.06 -1.71
CA VAL A 318 -31.95 11.59 -1.76
C VAL A 318 -30.85 11.05 -2.66
N LEU A 319 -29.92 10.31 -2.08
CA LEU A 319 -28.98 9.44 -2.79
C LEU A 319 -29.12 8.00 -2.26
N PRO A 320 -29.80 7.10 -3.01
CA PRO A 320 -29.96 5.72 -2.60
C PRO A 320 -28.63 4.98 -2.56
N ASN A 321 -28.36 4.25 -1.47
CA ASN A 321 -27.20 3.36 -1.43
C ASN A 321 -27.31 2.29 -2.53
N PHE A 322 -26.17 1.95 -3.15
CA PHE A 322 -26.18 1.02 -4.28
C PHE A 322 -26.63 -0.39 -3.88
N PHE A 323 -26.18 -0.92 -2.75
CA PHE A 323 -26.51 -2.28 -2.30
C PHE A 323 -27.81 -2.36 -1.51
N ILE A 324 -28.18 -1.28 -0.80
CA ILE A 324 -29.41 -1.18 0.00
C ILE A 324 -30.15 0.11 -0.38
N PRO A 325 -30.93 0.14 -1.48
CA PRO A 325 -31.55 1.37 -2.00
C PRO A 325 -32.48 2.09 -1.03
N GLN A 326 -33.04 1.38 -0.06
CA GLN A 326 -33.84 1.95 1.03
C GLN A 326 -33.04 2.86 1.95
N ASN A 327 -31.72 2.69 2.01
CA ASN A 327 -30.82 3.54 2.77
C ASN A 327 -30.49 4.81 1.98
N ASN A 328 -31.18 5.91 2.32
CA ASN A 328 -30.82 7.23 1.81
C ASN A 328 -29.53 7.73 2.48
N MET A 329 -28.46 7.81 1.71
CA MET A 329 -27.13 8.18 2.20
C MET A 329 -27.02 9.66 2.66
N PHE A 330 -27.97 10.51 2.28
CA PHE A 330 -28.03 11.91 2.75
C PHE A 330 -28.83 12.08 4.04
N ALA A 331 -29.59 11.08 4.48
CA ALA A 331 -30.55 11.21 5.58
C ALA A 331 -29.91 11.73 6.89
N SER A 332 -28.81 11.12 7.33
CA SER A 332 -28.13 11.54 8.57
C SER A 332 -27.49 12.93 8.46
N LYS A 333 -27.03 13.34 7.28
CA LYS A 333 -26.53 14.72 7.07
C LYS A 333 -27.69 15.72 7.11
N LEU A 334 -28.82 15.40 6.50
CA LEU A 334 -30.00 16.26 6.42
C LEU A 334 -30.86 16.25 7.71
N SER A 335 -30.56 15.42 8.70
CA SER A 335 -31.31 15.39 9.96
C SER A 335 -31.03 16.58 10.90
N THR A 336 -30.12 17.48 10.51
CA THR A 336 -29.74 18.65 11.32
C THR A 336 -29.93 19.94 10.52
N VAL A 337 -30.26 21.03 11.21
CA VAL A 337 -30.42 22.36 10.58
C VAL A 337 -29.14 22.79 9.84
N LYS A 338 -27.96 22.54 10.43
CA LYS A 338 -26.66 22.80 9.78
C LYS A 338 -26.54 22.04 8.46
N GLY A 339 -26.89 20.76 8.46
CA GLY A 339 -26.76 19.92 7.28
C GLY A 339 -27.76 20.24 6.17
N VAL A 340 -28.99 20.65 6.50
CA VAL A 340 -29.97 21.18 5.52
C VAL A 340 -29.42 22.42 4.84
N ARG A 341 -28.98 23.43 5.61
CA ARG A 341 -28.37 24.66 5.06
C ARG A 341 -27.14 24.36 4.19
N THR A 342 -26.30 23.43 4.63
CA THR A 342 -25.12 23.02 3.84
C THR A 342 -25.54 22.36 2.51
N GLY A 343 -26.62 21.58 2.53
CA GLY A 343 -27.21 20.98 1.32
C GLY A 343 -27.78 22.03 0.35
N GLU A 344 -28.45 23.06 0.86
CA GLU A 344 -28.97 24.19 0.07
C GLU A 344 -27.83 24.99 -0.58
N CYS A 345 -26.80 25.38 0.18
CA CYS A 345 -25.62 26.06 -0.36
C CYS A 345 -24.91 25.20 -1.42
N LEU A 346 -24.80 23.89 -1.19
CA LEU A 346 -24.23 22.96 -2.16
C LEU A 346 -25.07 22.92 -3.45
N LEU A 347 -26.40 22.92 -3.34
CA LEU A 347 -27.28 22.93 -4.51
C LEU A 347 -27.06 24.18 -5.37
N GLU A 348 -27.00 25.35 -4.75
CA GLU A 348 -26.69 26.62 -5.42
C GLU A 348 -25.32 26.59 -6.09
N GLN A 349 -24.30 26.08 -5.37
CA GLN A 349 -22.94 25.93 -5.89
C GLN A 349 -22.88 25.00 -7.11
N LEU A 350 -23.54 23.84 -7.04
CA LEU A 350 -23.62 22.91 -8.17
C LEU A 350 -24.41 23.51 -9.34
N ASN A 351 -25.45 24.31 -9.07
CA ASN A 351 -26.17 25.02 -10.13
C ASN A 351 -25.25 26.02 -10.85
N GLY A 352 -24.46 26.80 -10.10
CA GLY A 352 -23.48 27.72 -10.69
C GLY A 352 -22.43 27.00 -11.55
N TYR A 353 -21.95 25.83 -11.13
CA TYR A 353 -21.04 25.02 -11.96
C TYR A 353 -21.72 24.45 -13.20
N TYR A 354 -23.00 24.13 -13.12
CA TYR A 354 -23.77 23.68 -14.27
C TYR A 354 -23.92 24.78 -15.32
N GLU A 355 -24.24 26.01 -14.89
CA GLU A 355 -24.40 27.18 -15.74
C GLU A 355 -23.09 27.59 -16.44
N LEU A 356 -21.95 27.43 -15.77
CA LEU A 356 -20.62 27.66 -16.35
C LEU A 356 -20.26 26.65 -17.47
N GLY A 357 -20.99 25.54 -17.59
CA GLY A 357 -20.69 24.49 -18.55
C GLY A 357 -19.25 24.00 -18.43
N VAL A 358 -18.59 23.72 -19.57
CA VAL A 358 -17.23 23.16 -19.60
C VAL A 358 -16.20 24.03 -18.85
N THR A 359 -16.42 25.34 -18.78
CA THR A 359 -15.49 26.26 -18.10
C THR A 359 -15.40 26.02 -16.59
N CYS A 360 -16.38 25.35 -15.97
CA CYS A 360 -16.29 24.99 -14.55
C CYS A 360 -15.11 24.04 -14.26
N LEU A 361 -14.75 23.17 -15.23
CA LEU A 361 -13.60 22.27 -15.11
C LEU A 361 -12.26 23.02 -15.02
N LEU A 362 -12.19 24.24 -15.57
CA LEU A 362 -11.00 25.10 -15.46
C LEU A 362 -10.78 25.64 -14.04
N GLN A 363 -11.75 25.51 -13.14
CA GLN A 363 -11.56 25.87 -11.72
C GLN A 363 -10.65 24.87 -11.00
N SER A 364 -10.56 23.63 -11.49
CA SER A 364 -9.58 22.65 -11.01
C SER A 364 -8.20 22.95 -11.61
N PRO A 365 -7.17 23.22 -10.79
CA PRO A 365 -5.80 23.41 -11.29
C PRO A 365 -5.28 22.18 -12.05
N THR A 366 -5.67 20.98 -11.63
CA THR A 366 -5.27 19.73 -12.28
C THR A 366 -5.92 19.58 -13.65
N VAL A 367 -7.24 19.75 -13.74
CA VAL A 367 -7.98 19.58 -15.01
C VAL A 367 -7.68 20.73 -15.97
N ARG A 368 -7.51 21.97 -15.47
CA ARG A 368 -7.12 23.13 -16.28
C ARG A 368 -5.89 22.84 -17.13
N LYS A 369 -4.82 22.28 -16.55
CA LYS A 369 -3.59 21.94 -17.27
C LYS A 369 -3.81 20.97 -18.44
N MET A 370 -4.86 20.15 -18.38
CA MET A 370 -5.17 19.15 -19.41
C MET A 370 -5.96 19.76 -20.58
N ILE A 371 -6.89 20.68 -20.31
CA ILE A 371 -7.88 21.12 -21.30
C ILE A 371 -7.78 22.59 -21.71
N GLU A 372 -7.18 23.46 -20.90
CA GLU A 372 -7.04 24.90 -21.21
C GLU A 372 -6.36 25.15 -22.57
N PRO A 373 -5.25 24.44 -22.94
CA PRO A 373 -4.64 24.63 -24.25
C PRO A 373 -5.57 24.29 -25.42
N VAL A 374 -6.44 23.28 -25.24
CA VAL A 374 -7.34 22.78 -26.29
C VAL A 374 -8.57 23.68 -26.43
N ILE A 375 -9.05 24.25 -25.32
CA ILE A 375 -10.14 25.22 -25.29
C ILE A 375 -9.70 26.55 -25.90
N CYS A 376 -8.49 27.02 -25.57
CA CYS A 376 -7.99 28.31 -26.04
C CYS A 376 -7.47 28.28 -27.49
N ASN A 377 -7.09 27.11 -28.03
CA ASN A 377 -6.53 27.01 -29.38
C ASN A 377 -6.97 25.72 -30.10
N ASN A 378 -7.74 25.92 -31.18
CA ASN A 378 -8.29 24.82 -31.97
C ASN A 378 -7.28 24.07 -32.86
N LEU A 379 -6.05 24.57 -32.97
CA LEU A 379 -4.97 23.97 -33.77
C LEU A 379 -4.05 23.06 -32.95
N VAL A 380 -4.24 22.95 -31.63
CA VAL A 380 -3.44 22.06 -30.78
C VAL A 380 -3.71 20.61 -31.17
N ARG A 381 -2.67 19.90 -31.61
CA ARG A 381 -2.70 18.46 -31.86
C ARG A 381 -2.65 17.70 -30.55
N ILE A 382 -3.54 16.74 -30.37
CA ILE A 382 -3.60 15.84 -29.19
C ILE A 382 -2.63 14.65 -29.36
N GLU A 383 -2.29 14.30 -30.61
CA GLU A 383 -1.38 13.21 -30.99
C GLU A 383 -0.01 13.18 -30.27
N PRO A 384 0.68 14.32 -29.99
CA PRO A 384 1.94 14.31 -29.26
C PRO A 384 1.81 13.84 -27.80
N LEU A 385 0.60 13.88 -27.21
CA LEU A 385 0.37 13.47 -25.82
C LEU A 385 0.26 11.94 -25.67
N LEU A 386 -0.12 11.22 -26.74
CA LEU A 386 -0.16 9.75 -26.78
C LEU A 386 1.23 9.13 -27.00
N GLY A 387 2.14 9.82 -27.70
CA GLY A 387 3.50 9.33 -27.98
C GLY A 387 4.39 9.18 -26.73
N HIS A 388 4.03 9.84 -25.62
CA HIS A 388 4.69 9.67 -24.33
C HIS A 388 4.09 8.53 -23.48
N ILE A 389 3.02 7.89 -23.95
CA ILE A 389 2.46 6.70 -23.31
C ILE A 389 3.26 5.48 -23.77
N LYS A 390 4.43 5.38 -23.11
CA LYS A 390 5.07 4.16 -22.57
C LYS A 390 6.21 3.53 -23.34
N SER A 391 7.38 3.99 -22.91
CA SER A 391 8.59 3.21 -22.92
C SER A 391 8.50 1.94 -22.03
N ALA A 392 9.38 0.97 -22.28
CA ALA A 392 9.59 -0.14 -21.34
C ALA A 392 10.04 0.39 -19.97
N ALA A 393 10.84 1.46 -19.94
CA ALA A 393 11.28 2.11 -18.71
C ALA A 393 10.10 2.58 -17.82
N ASP A 394 9.08 3.23 -18.39
CA ASP A 394 7.93 3.73 -17.60
C ASP A 394 7.10 2.58 -17.01
N THR A 395 6.91 1.52 -17.80
CA THR A 395 6.15 0.35 -17.35
C THR A 395 6.91 -0.41 -16.27
N ASP A 396 8.20 -0.69 -16.49
CA ASP A 396 9.08 -1.35 -15.52
C ASP A 396 9.19 -0.52 -14.22
N ALA A 397 9.32 0.81 -14.32
CA ALA A 397 9.34 1.70 -13.17
C ALA A 397 8.03 1.64 -12.35
N CYS A 398 6.88 1.60 -13.02
CA CYS A 398 5.60 1.40 -12.34
C CYS A 398 5.55 0.04 -11.61
N ILE A 399 5.94 -1.05 -12.27
CA ILE A 399 5.93 -2.39 -11.66
C ILE A 399 6.86 -2.43 -10.45
N SER A 400 8.08 -1.92 -10.64
CA SER A 400 9.10 -1.84 -9.60
C SER A 400 8.61 -1.03 -8.39
N TYR A 401 8.00 0.14 -8.61
CA TYR A 401 7.45 0.94 -7.52
C TYR A 401 6.39 0.17 -6.72
N GLU A 402 5.44 -0.48 -7.40
CA GLU A 402 4.35 -1.21 -6.74
C GLU A 402 4.84 -2.46 -6.00
N ILE A 403 5.68 -3.29 -6.64
CA ILE A 403 6.17 -4.55 -6.07
C ILE A 403 7.08 -4.31 -4.86
N TYR A 404 7.97 -3.31 -4.94
CA TYR A 404 8.93 -3.04 -3.86
C TYR A 404 8.32 -2.19 -2.74
N GLY A 405 7.17 -1.58 -2.96
CA GLY A 405 6.32 -1.04 -1.90
C GLY A 405 5.69 -2.12 -1.00
N LEU A 406 5.67 -3.39 -1.44
CA LEU A 406 5.09 -4.48 -0.65
C LEU A 406 5.98 -4.90 0.53
N CYS A 407 5.32 -5.17 1.65
CA CYS A 407 5.87 -5.86 2.83
C CYS A 407 5.05 -7.13 3.08
N PHE A 408 5.70 -8.25 3.41
CA PHE A 408 5.04 -9.52 3.66
C PHE A 408 5.06 -9.89 5.16
N LEU A 409 3.96 -10.45 5.67
CA LEU A 409 3.84 -10.96 7.04
C LEU A 409 4.71 -12.22 7.29
N ASN A 410 6.02 -12.05 7.51
CA ASN A 410 6.96 -13.14 7.79
C ASN A 410 7.85 -12.83 9.00
N GLU A 411 7.24 -12.62 10.16
CA GLU A 411 7.92 -12.24 11.41
C GLU A 411 8.80 -13.37 11.97
N ASN A 412 8.46 -14.63 11.65
CA ASN A 412 9.15 -15.80 12.17
C ASN A 412 9.25 -16.92 11.12
N ILE A 413 10.01 -17.98 11.45
CA ILE A 413 10.26 -19.11 10.54
C ILE A 413 8.96 -19.87 10.18
N ARG A 414 7.98 -19.93 11.09
CA ARG A 414 6.71 -20.63 10.85
C ARG A 414 5.86 -19.87 9.83
N ASP A 415 5.78 -18.55 9.94
CA ASP A 415 5.10 -17.69 8.95
C ASP A 415 5.73 -17.89 7.56
N ALA A 416 7.06 -17.88 7.49
CA ALA A 416 7.79 -18.12 6.25
C ALA A 416 7.51 -19.50 5.64
N TYR A 417 7.39 -20.55 6.46
CA TYR A 417 7.02 -21.88 5.99
C TYR A 417 5.65 -21.91 5.33
N PHE A 418 4.64 -21.27 5.92
CA PHE A 418 3.30 -21.20 5.33
C PHE A 418 3.31 -20.48 3.99
N ILE A 419 4.03 -19.36 3.88
CA ILE A 419 4.16 -18.61 2.63
C ILE A 419 4.88 -19.45 1.57
N LEU A 420 6.06 -20.00 1.87
CA LEU A 420 6.84 -20.78 0.90
C LEU A 420 6.07 -22.03 0.42
N ARG A 421 5.33 -22.70 1.32
CA ARG A 421 4.49 -23.83 0.96
C ARG A 421 3.38 -23.41 0.00
N PHE A 422 2.78 -22.25 0.22
CA PHE A 422 1.72 -21.73 -0.65
C PHE A 422 2.27 -21.23 -1.99
N ILE A 423 3.45 -20.63 -2.02
CA ILE A 423 4.16 -20.26 -3.25
C ILE A 423 4.33 -21.49 -4.17
N ILE A 424 4.69 -22.66 -3.63
CA ILE A 424 4.80 -23.90 -4.41
C ILE A 424 3.47 -24.28 -5.08
N VAL A 425 2.34 -24.02 -4.42
CA VAL A 425 1.01 -24.24 -5.01
C VAL A 425 0.74 -23.23 -6.14
N LEU A 426 1.06 -21.96 -5.91
CA LEU A 426 0.87 -20.88 -6.88
C LEU A 426 1.73 -21.04 -8.15
N LEU A 427 2.92 -21.64 -8.04
CA LEU A 427 3.78 -21.94 -9.19
C LEU A 427 3.13 -22.89 -10.20
N ASN A 428 2.12 -23.65 -9.79
CA ASN A 428 1.36 -24.56 -10.66
C ASN A 428 0.06 -23.93 -11.20
N GLN A 429 -0.22 -22.66 -10.91
CA GLN A 429 -1.40 -21.94 -11.40
C GLN A 429 -1.05 -21.10 -12.64
N SER A 430 -2.07 -20.77 -13.43
CA SER A 430 -1.93 -19.80 -14.52
C SER A 430 -1.92 -18.38 -13.92
N LEU A 431 -0.74 -17.75 -13.88
CA LEU A 431 -0.56 -16.37 -13.40
C LEU A 431 -0.30 -15.42 -14.56
N THR A 432 -0.72 -14.17 -14.43
CA THR A 432 -0.31 -13.08 -15.35
C THR A 432 1.19 -12.80 -15.20
N GLU A 433 1.74 -11.97 -16.11
CA GLU A 433 3.15 -11.59 -16.03
C GLU A 433 3.46 -10.78 -14.75
N TYR A 434 2.54 -9.91 -14.32
CA TYR A 434 2.71 -9.07 -13.11
C TYR A 434 2.53 -9.89 -11.83
N GLU A 435 1.57 -10.82 -11.82
CA GLU A 435 1.38 -11.74 -10.70
C GLU A 435 2.61 -12.62 -10.50
N LYS A 436 3.17 -13.15 -11.59
CA LYS A 436 4.40 -13.95 -11.57
C LYS A 436 5.59 -13.17 -11.02
N LEU A 437 5.78 -11.92 -11.45
CA LEU A 437 6.85 -11.06 -10.91
C LEU A 437 6.68 -10.81 -9.42
N THR A 438 5.44 -10.55 -8.98
CA THR A 438 5.12 -10.34 -7.56
C THR A 438 5.45 -11.59 -6.74
N LEU A 439 5.13 -12.78 -7.28
CA LEU A 439 5.49 -14.06 -6.67
C LEU A 439 7.01 -14.28 -6.61
N GLU A 440 7.75 -13.97 -7.69
CA GLU A 440 9.21 -14.09 -7.73
C GLU A 440 9.88 -13.16 -6.70
N LYS A 441 9.44 -11.90 -6.59
CA LYS A 441 9.92 -10.95 -5.58
C LYS A 441 9.59 -11.41 -4.17
N CYS A 442 8.35 -11.84 -3.92
CA CYS A 442 7.94 -12.38 -2.62
C CYS A 442 8.81 -13.58 -2.22
N THR A 443 9.04 -14.50 -3.15
CA THR A 443 9.91 -15.66 -2.95
C THR A 443 11.31 -15.20 -2.53
N ALA A 444 11.89 -14.22 -3.22
CA ALA A 444 13.19 -13.66 -2.85
C ALA A 444 13.19 -13.10 -1.41
N ASP A 445 12.22 -12.24 -1.08
CA ASP A 445 12.10 -11.61 0.25
C ASP A 445 11.98 -12.65 1.38
N VAL A 446 11.10 -13.64 1.20
CA VAL A 446 10.85 -14.66 2.22
C VAL A 446 12.08 -15.54 2.40
N LEU A 447 12.76 -15.94 1.33
CA LEU A 447 14.01 -16.72 1.42
C LEU A 447 15.11 -15.93 2.15
N LEU A 448 15.28 -14.64 1.82
CA LEU A 448 16.25 -13.78 2.49
C LEU A 448 15.97 -13.64 3.98
N LYS A 449 14.75 -13.24 4.34
CA LYS A 449 14.41 -13.03 5.75
C LYS A 449 14.50 -14.32 6.55
N THR A 450 14.05 -15.44 5.99
CA THR A 450 14.19 -16.77 6.61
C THR A 450 15.65 -17.11 6.87
N ALA A 451 16.54 -16.82 5.92
CA ALA A 451 17.97 -17.10 6.06
C ALA A 451 18.59 -16.35 7.25
N PHE A 452 18.28 -15.06 7.42
CA PHE A 452 18.82 -14.27 8.53
C PHE A 452 18.11 -14.53 9.88
N LEU A 453 16.79 -14.77 9.89
CA LEU A 453 16.08 -15.22 11.09
C LEU A 453 16.65 -16.55 11.61
N TYR A 454 16.93 -17.48 10.70
CA TYR A 454 17.57 -18.75 11.06
C TYR A 454 18.99 -18.55 11.59
N LEU A 455 19.78 -17.69 10.94
CA LEU A 455 21.14 -17.35 11.38
C LEU A 455 21.18 -16.73 12.78
N ASN A 456 20.21 -15.88 13.12
CA ASN A 456 20.13 -15.20 14.41
C ASN A 456 19.63 -16.12 15.53
N THR A 457 18.85 -17.16 15.21
CA THR A 457 18.30 -18.09 16.20
C THR A 457 19.20 -19.30 16.49
N THR A 458 20.20 -19.57 15.65
CA THR A 458 21.15 -20.67 15.88
C THR A 458 22.18 -20.32 16.95
N THR A 459 21.85 -20.57 18.22
CA THR A 459 22.77 -20.42 19.35
C THR A 459 23.22 -21.78 19.87
N LYS A 460 24.49 -22.14 19.64
CA LYS A 460 25.19 -23.35 20.14
C LYS A 460 24.74 -24.67 19.53
N SER A 461 25.60 -25.25 18.70
CA SER A 461 25.41 -26.61 18.20
C SER A 461 26.73 -27.25 17.76
N THR A 462 26.77 -28.58 17.68
CA THR A 462 27.92 -29.37 17.23
C THR A 462 28.41 -28.97 15.81
N ASN A 463 29.67 -29.25 15.45
CA ASN A 463 30.19 -28.90 14.11
C ASN A 463 29.31 -29.39 12.94
N LYS A 464 28.67 -30.56 13.09
CA LYS A 464 27.76 -31.14 12.08
C LYS A 464 26.48 -30.33 11.86
N THR A 465 25.94 -29.76 12.93
CA THR A 465 24.71 -28.96 12.88
C THR A 465 25.01 -27.56 12.35
N VAL A 466 26.12 -26.95 12.74
CA VAL A 466 26.62 -25.68 12.16
C VAL A 466 26.83 -25.81 10.64
N TYR A 467 27.44 -26.91 10.18
CA TYR A 467 27.63 -27.16 8.75
C TYR A 467 26.29 -27.26 7.98
N ARG A 468 25.31 -28.01 8.51
CA ARG A 468 23.98 -28.13 7.91
C ARG A 468 23.27 -26.77 7.84
N SER A 469 23.33 -25.99 8.90
CA SER A 469 22.75 -24.64 8.96
C SER A 469 23.39 -23.71 7.93
N ASN A 470 24.72 -23.68 7.85
CA ASN A 470 25.44 -22.87 6.87
C ASN A 470 25.11 -23.27 5.42
N ARG A 471 24.97 -24.57 5.16
CA ARG A 471 24.56 -25.06 3.84
C ARG A 471 23.13 -24.62 3.49
N LEU A 472 22.20 -24.70 4.44
CA LEU A 472 20.82 -24.26 4.26
C LEU A 472 20.77 -22.75 3.98
N ILE A 473 21.36 -21.92 4.83
CA ILE A 473 21.40 -20.46 4.69
C ILE A 473 22.02 -20.07 3.34
N GLY A 474 23.17 -20.65 3.01
CA GLY A 474 23.82 -20.40 1.72
C GLY A 474 22.94 -20.78 0.52
N ASN A 475 22.18 -21.87 0.60
CA ASN A 475 21.25 -22.26 -0.45
C ASN A 475 20.06 -21.30 -0.58
N LEU A 476 19.47 -20.87 0.55
CA LEU A 476 18.37 -19.91 0.58
C LEU A 476 18.80 -18.58 -0.07
N LEU A 477 19.94 -18.03 0.34
CA LEU A 477 20.46 -16.75 -0.19
C LEU A 477 20.85 -16.85 -1.68
N LYS A 478 21.45 -17.96 -2.11
CA LYS A 478 21.75 -18.20 -3.53
C LYS A 478 20.47 -18.31 -4.37
N LEU A 479 19.44 -18.96 -3.84
CA LEU A 479 18.15 -19.06 -4.53
C LEU A 479 17.47 -17.68 -4.61
N ALA A 480 17.47 -16.92 -3.52
CA ALA A 480 16.96 -15.55 -3.50
C ALA A 480 17.63 -14.66 -4.56
N GLY A 481 18.96 -14.72 -4.67
CA GLY A 481 19.73 -14.00 -5.71
C GLY A 481 19.51 -14.49 -7.15
N ARG A 482 18.91 -15.67 -7.35
CA ARG A 482 18.52 -16.19 -8.69
C ARG A 482 17.13 -15.75 -9.10
N VAL A 483 16.20 -15.66 -8.14
CA VAL A 483 14.80 -15.34 -8.42
C VAL A 483 14.49 -13.85 -8.34
N GLY A 484 15.17 -13.11 -7.47
CA GLY A 484 14.97 -11.67 -7.31
C GLY A 484 15.91 -10.80 -8.15
N ASP A 485 15.90 -9.51 -7.84
CA ASP A 485 16.71 -8.49 -8.49
C ASP A 485 18.21 -8.55 -8.13
N VAL A 486 18.99 -7.68 -8.77
CA VAL A 486 20.45 -7.65 -8.63
C VAL A 486 20.89 -7.42 -7.19
N SER A 487 20.18 -6.58 -6.42
CA SER A 487 20.54 -6.23 -5.04
C SER A 487 20.42 -7.42 -4.09
N ARG A 488 19.66 -8.46 -4.45
CA ARG A 488 19.51 -9.67 -3.62
C ARG A 488 20.81 -10.42 -3.42
N LEU A 489 21.78 -10.29 -4.33
CA LEU A 489 23.11 -10.86 -4.18
C LEU A 489 23.93 -10.19 -3.06
N LEU A 490 23.63 -8.94 -2.67
CA LEU A 490 24.34 -8.27 -1.57
C LEU A 490 24.07 -8.93 -0.22
N TYR A 491 22.90 -9.53 -0.03
CA TYR A 491 22.61 -10.31 1.18
C TYR A 491 23.48 -11.58 1.29
N LEU A 492 23.85 -12.18 0.16
CA LEU A 492 24.82 -13.27 0.14
C LEU A 492 26.23 -12.77 0.51
N ALA A 493 26.62 -11.58 0.03
CA ALA A 493 27.89 -10.95 0.41
C ALA A 493 27.92 -10.60 1.92
N LEU A 494 26.83 -10.04 2.46
CA LEU A 494 26.65 -9.78 3.90
C LEU A 494 26.81 -11.05 4.73
N TYR A 495 26.17 -12.15 4.31
CA TYR A 495 26.31 -13.44 4.97
C TYR A 495 27.75 -13.96 4.92
N TYR A 496 28.44 -13.84 3.78
CA TYR A 496 29.85 -14.21 3.68
C TYR A 496 30.74 -13.35 4.58
N TYR A 497 30.53 -12.04 4.61
CA TYR A 497 31.23 -11.15 5.52
C TYR A 497 31.04 -11.56 6.99
N ARG A 498 29.78 -11.74 7.41
CA ARG A 498 29.41 -12.12 8.78
C ARG A 498 29.96 -13.48 9.21
N THR A 499 30.18 -14.38 8.26
CA THR A 499 30.76 -15.71 8.50
C THR A 499 32.27 -15.76 8.24
N CYS A 500 32.93 -14.60 8.19
CA CYS A 500 34.38 -14.44 7.98
C CYS A 500 34.92 -15.00 6.66
N ARG A 501 34.05 -15.19 5.66
CA ARG A 501 34.38 -15.62 4.29
C ARG A 501 34.62 -14.41 3.40
N TYR A 502 35.64 -13.63 3.76
CA TYR A 502 35.90 -12.32 3.17
C TYR A 502 36.25 -12.39 1.67
N ARG A 503 36.91 -13.46 1.22
CA ARG A 503 37.24 -13.64 -0.20
C ARG A 503 35.98 -13.89 -1.04
N GLU A 504 35.06 -14.71 -0.53
CA GLU A 504 33.78 -14.96 -1.17
C GLU A 504 32.88 -13.72 -1.18
N ALA A 505 32.89 -12.95 -0.10
CA ALA A 505 32.21 -11.65 -0.06
C ALA A 505 32.76 -10.70 -1.14
N LEU A 506 34.08 -10.56 -1.26
CA LEU A 506 34.73 -9.75 -2.30
C LEU A 506 34.42 -10.24 -3.72
N HIS A 507 34.34 -11.55 -3.93
CA HIS A 507 33.95 -12.11 -5.23
C HIS A 507 32.53 -11.70 -5.61
N VAL A 508 31.59 -11.77 -4.66
CA VAL A 508 30.20 -11.35 -4.89
C VAL A 508 30.10 -9.84 -5.09
N THR A 509 30.79 -9.01 -4.29
CA THR A 509 30.75 -7.55 -4.47
C THR A 509 31.35 -7.12 -5.81
N ALA A 510 32.44 -7.76 -6.26
CA ALA A 510 33.02 -7.49 -7.58
C ALA A 510 32.04 -7.81 -8.73
N LEU A 511 31.33 -8.94 -8.65
CA LEU A 511 30.30 -9.31 -9.62
C LEU A 511 29.16 -8.27 -9.65
N ILE A 512 28.75 -7.77 -8.49
CA ILE A 512 27.68 -6.77 -8.39
C ILE A 512 28.16 -5.42 -8.93
N LYS A 513 29.36 -4.98 -8.57
CA LYS A 513 29.97 -3.73 -9.10
C LYS A 513 30.00 -3.74 -10.63
N LEU A 514 30.34 -4.87 -11.26
CA LEU A 514 30.30 -5.02 -12.73
C LEU A 514 28.88 -4.97 -13.31
N ARG A 515 27.87 -5.46 -12.59
CA ARG A 515 26.46 -5.37 -13.03
C ARG A 515 25.92 -3.95 -12.92
N LEU A 516 26.28 -3.24 -11.86
CA LEU A 516 25.82 -1.88 -11.60
C LEU A 516 26.33 -0.85 -12.63
N THR A 517 27.41 -1.16 -13.36
CA THR A 517 27.92 -0.29 -14.44
C THR A 517 27.23 -0.49 -15.79
N GLN A 518 26.31 -1.45 -15.91
CA GLN A 518 25.65 -1.73 -17.18
C GLN A 518 24.67 -0.60 -17.57
N PRO A 519 24.56 -0.26 -18.86
CA PRO A 519 23.75 0.89 -19.32
C PRO A 519 22.24 0.68 -19.14
N TYR A 520 21.82 -0.56 -18.90
CA TYR A 520 20.43 -0.95 -18.73
C TYR A 520 19.97 -1.03 -17.26
N ILE A 521 20.77 -0.57 -16.31
CA ILE A 521 20.39 -0.60 -14.89
C ILE A 521 19.28 0.42 -14.62
N MET A 522 18.22 -0.05 -13.95
CA MET A 522 17.13 0.75 -13.43
C MET A 522 17.20 0.79 -11.91
N TYR A 523 17.49 1.97 -11.37
CA TYR A 523 17.53 2.26 -9.93
C TYR A 523 16.79 3.58 -9.64
N ASN A 524 17.48 4.69 -9.46
CA ASN A 524 16.87 6.00 -9.16
C ASN A 524 16.61 6.84 -10.42
N ILE A 525 17.64 7.06 -11.25
CA ILE A 525 17.54 7.81 -12.51
C ILE A 525 17.86 6.86 -13.67
N VAL A 526 17.00 6.86 -14.69
CA VAL A 526 17.11 5.98 -15.86
C VAL A 526 17.17 6.80 -17.14
N ASP A 527 18.18 6.55 -17.96
CA ASP A 527 18.19 6.96 -19.37
C ASP A 527 17.20 6.07 -20.12
N ARG A 528 16.02 6.63 -20.42
CA ARG A 528 14.89 5.88 -20.98
C ARG A 528 15.24 5.23 -22.31
N ASP A 529 15.90 5.96 -23.20
CA ASP A 529 16.17 5.50 -24.56
C ASP A 529 17.14 4.32 -24.55
N ARG A 530 18.27 4.48 -23.84
CA ARG A 530 19.26 3.39 -23.68
C ARG A 530 18.68 2.18 -22.97
N TYR A 531 17.85 2.40 -21.96
CA TYR A 531 17.19 1.32 -21.24
C TYR A 531 16.29 0.51 -22.18
N ASN A 532 15.41 1.20 -22.92
CA ASN A 532 14.46 0.57 -23.85
C ASN A 532 15.17 -0.25 -24.92
N GLU A 533 16.21 0.30 -25.54
CA GLU A 533 17.02 -0.38 -26.54
C GLU A 533 17.64 -1.66 -25.96
N SER A 534 18.18 -1.58 -24.74
CA SER A 534 18.88 -2.70 -24.10
C SER A 534 17.97 -3.83 -23.66
N VAL A 535 16.75 -3.52 -23.20
CA VAL A 535 15.78 -4.51 -22.70
C VAL A 535 14.79 -4.98 -23.76
N ALA A 536 14.92 -4.50 -25.00
CA ALA A 536 14.12 -4.95 -26.13
C ALA A 536 14.14 -6.48 -26.25
N GLY A 537 12.97 -7.10 -26.35
CA GLY A 537 12.80 -8.56 -26.43
C GLY A 537 13.08 -9.34 -25.13
N TRP A 538 13.42 -8.67 -24.01
CA TRP A 538 13.53 -9.35 -22.71
C TRP A 538 12.15 -9.50 -22.06
N SER A 539 11.91 -10.67 -21.44
CA SER A 539 10.76 -10.87 -20.55
C SER A 539 10.89 -10.02 -19.28
N LEU A 540 9.77 -9.67 -18.64
CA LEU A 540 9.83 -8.85 -17.42
C LEU A 540 10.63 -9.52 -16.30
N SER A 541 10.54 -10.85 -16.17
CA SER A 541 11.35 -11.61 -15.20
C SER A 541 12.86 -11.47 -15.45
N LYS A 542 13.28 -11.46 -16.73
CA LYS A 542 14.69 -11.22 -17.09
C LYS A 542 15.10 -9.78 -16.78
N ARG A 543 14.22 -8.80 -17.02
CA ARG A 543 14.46 -7.40 -16.68
C ARG A 543 14.63 -7.22 -15.17
N MET A 544 13.73 -7.75 -14.35
CA MET A 544 13.86 -7.73 -12.89
C MET A 544 15.20 -8.32 -12.43
N LYS A 545 15.56 -9.51 -12.90
CA LYS A 545 16.77 -10.23 -12.45
C LYS A 545 18.10 -9.61 -12.88
N LYS A 546 18.10 -8.80 -13.94
CA LYS A 546 19.34 -8.29 -14.56
C LYS A 546 19.46 -6.76 -14.52
N ALA A 547 18.36 -6.06 -14.69
CA ALA A 547 18.31 -4.62 -14.88
C ALA A 547 17.86 -3.89 -13.62
N TRP A 548 16.93 -4.46 -12.84
CA TRP A 548 16.40 -3.76 -11.67
C TRP A 548 17.34 -3.87 -10.48
N VAL A 549 17.43 -2.76 -9.76
CA VAL A 549 18.28 -2.56 -8.59
C VAL A 549 17.45 -1.78 -7.57
N HIS A 550 17.57 -2.17 -6.30
CA HIS A 550 16.86 -1.54 -5.18
C HIS A 550 17.76 -1.39 -3.96
N ASP A 551 17.35 -0.55 -3.03
CA ASP A 551 18.03 -0.42 -1.74
C ASP A 551 18.03 -1.73 -0.98
N VAL A 552 19.15 -2.00 -0.32
CA VAL A 552 19.26 -3.09 0.64
C VAL A 552 18.60 -2.64 1.93
N ARG A 553 17.52 -3.33 2.30
CA ARG A 553 16.76 -3.08 3.53
C ARG A 553 17.32 -3.91 4.67
N LEU A 554 17.69 -3.25 5.77
CA LEU A 554 18.06 -3.87 7.03
C LEU A 554 16.94 -3.61 8.05
N ASP A 555 16.19 -4.65 8.41
CA ASP A 555 15.14 -4.59 9.43
C ASP A 555 15.76 -4.50 10.84
N SER A 556 15.12 -3.78 11.76
CA SER A 556 15.57 -3.64 13.16
C SER A 556 15.74 -4.97 13.88
N ASP A 557 14.90 -5.96 13.55
CA ASP A 557 14.88 -7.27 14.21
C ASP A 557 15.84 -8.28 13.54
N VAL A 558 16.52 -7.87 12.47
CA VAL A 558 17.39 -8.72 11.68
C VAL A 558 18.82 -8.19 11.69
N TYR A 559 19.62 -8.76 12.58
CA TYR A 559 21.05 -8.50 12.65
C TYR A 559 21.74 -8.97 11.37
N CYS A 560 22.25 -8.06 10.55
CA CYS A 560 22.93 -8.40 9.28
C CYS A 560 24.44 -8.17 9.35
N ILE A 561 24.86 -7.04 9.93
CA ILE A 561 26.25 -6.59 9.99
C ILE A 561 26.50 -5.77 11.26
N GLN A 562 27.54 -6.13 12.01
CA GLN A 562 27.84 -5.56 13.32
C GLN A 562 28.17 -4.07 13.29
N GLU A 563 28.79 -3.64 12.20
CA GLU A 563 29.24 -2.26 12.04
C GLU A 563 28.07 -1.24 12.05
N LEU A 564 26.83 -1.68 11.82
CA LEU A 564 25.62 -0.85 11.76
C LEU A 564 24.64 -1.06 12.92
N ASP A 565 25.02 -1.82 13.95
CA ASP A 565 24.15 -2.15 15.09
C ASP A 565 23.63 -0.91 15.80
N LEU A 566 24.50 0.08 16.02
CA LEU A 566 24.15 1.33 16.68
C LEU A 566 23.07 2.08 15.89
N GLU A 567 23.26 2.20 14.58
CA GLU A 567 22.32 2.88 13.69
C GLU A 567 20.96 2.17 13.65
N GLN A 568 20.96 0.83 13.59
CA GLN A 568 19.72 0.03 13.61
C GLN A 568 18.96 0.22 14.94
N ASN A 569 19.66 0.16 16.08
CA ASN A 569 19.05 0.31 17.40
C ASN A 569 18.46 1.72 17.60
N VAL A 570 19.22 2.76 17.28
CA VAL A 570 18.75 4.15 17.40
C VAL A 570 17.56 4.43 16.47
N SER A 571 17.57 3.89 15.25
CA SER A 571 16.46 4.03 14.31
C SER A 571 15.18 3.40 14.89
N ASN A 572 15.31 2.19 15.45
CA ASN A 572 14.21 1.45 16.07
C ASN A 572 13.61 2.16 17.29
N GLU A 573 14.46 2.67 18.20
CA GLU A 573 14.02 3.47 19.36
C GLU A 573 13.21 4.70 18.95
N ASN A 574 13.53 5.28 17.79
CA ASN A 574 12.84 6.44 17.23
C ASN A 574 11.61 6.06 16.36
N GLY A 575 11.16 4.80 16.42
CA GLY A 575 10.00 4.29 15.71
C GLY A 575 10.21 4.11 14.20
N HIS A 576 11.46 4.00 13.75
CA HIS A 576 11.80 3.72 12.35
C HIS A 576 12.45 2.33 12.24
N LEU A 577 11.75 1.38 11.60
CA LEU A 577 12.09 -0.05 11.70
C LEU A 577 13.07 -0.56 10.62
N ILE A 578 13.44 0.27 9.64
CA ILE A 578 14.19 -0.17 8.44
C ILE A 578 15.33 0.81 8.15
N LEU A 579 16.52 0.32 7.81
CA LEU A 579 17.57 1.12 7.15
C LEU A 579 17.61 0.77 5.66
N ASN A 580 17.46 1.76 4.78
CA ASN A 580 17.64 1.61 3.33
C ASN A 580 19.07 2.04 2.97
N ILE A 581 19.83 1.12 2.37
CA ILE A 581 21.21 1.38 1.97
C ILE A 581 21.35 1.19 0.47
N SER A 582 21.89 2.20 -0.20
CA SER A 582 22.20 2.10 -1.63
C SER A 582 23.09 0.89 -1.92
N PRO A 583 22.78 0.08 -2.95
CA PRO A 583 23.57 -1.08 -3.30
C PRO A 583 25.01 -0.71 -3.71
N TYR A 584 25.21 0.50 -4.24
CA TYR A 584 26.56 1.03 -4.53
C TYR A 584 27.36 1.23 -3.24
N VAL A 585 26.76 1.93 -2.27
CA VAL A 585 27.37 2.20 -0.96
C VAL A 585 27.69 0.90 -0.22
N LEU A 586 26.75 -0.05 -0.19
CA LEU A 586 26.98 -1.33 0.51
C LEU A 586 28.05 -2.18 -0.18
N THR A 587 28.11 -2.16 -1.52
CA THR A 587 29.15 -2.87 -2.29
C THR A 587 30.55 -2.38 -1.92
N ASP A 588 30.74 -1.06 -1.88
CA ASP A 588 32.04 -0.48 -1.53
C ASP A 588 32.34 -0.62 -0.03
N MET A 589 31.35 -0.48 0.85
CA MET A 589 31.49 -0.74 2.29
C MET A 589 32.03 -2.15 2.55
N LEU A 590 31.38 -3.17 1.98
CA LEU A 590 31.83 -4.55 2.13
C LEU A 590 33.22 -4.77 1.53
N SER A 591 33.55 -4.08 0.44
CA SER A 591 34.87 -4.15 -0.18
C SER A 591 35.96 -3.56 0.71
N VAL A 592 35.71 -2.41 1.35
CA VAL A 592 36.62 -1.82 2.36
C VAL A 592 36.81 -2.76 3.53
N LEU A 593 35.70 -3.21 4.16
CA LEU A 593 35.75 -4.04 5.35
C LEU A 593 36.44 -5.38 5.10
N CYS A 594 36.11 -6.07 3.99
CA CYS A 594 36.75 -7.35 3.66
C CYS A 594 38.25 -7.19 3.38
N ASN A 595 38.65 -6.18 2.59
CA ASN A 595 40.08 -5.96 2.30
C ASN A 595 40.86 -5.58 3.56
N TYR A 596 40.28 -4.79 4.46
CA TYR A 596 40.87 -4.49 5.76
C TYR A 596 41.09 -5.77 6.58
N ARG A 597 40.07 -6.63 6.69
CA ARG A 597 40.17 -7.91 7.43
C ARG A 597 41.17 -8.89 6.83
N LEU A 598 41.41 -8.82 5.51
CA LEU A 598 42.41 -9.63 4.81
C LEU A 598 43.82 -9.03 4.82
N GLY A 599 44.00 -7.79 5.30
CA GLY A 599 45.29 -7.07 5.26
C GLY A 599 45.64 -6.45 3.89
N ASN A 600 44.70 -6.40 2.96
CA ASN A 600 44.87 -5.86 1.60
C ASN A 600 44.80 -4.32 1.61
N ARG A 601 45.84 -3.65 2.12
CA ARG A 601 45.81 -2.20 2.38
C ARG A 601 45.54 -1.35 1.13
N SER A 602 46.18 -1.67 0.00
CA SER A 602 46.02 -0.89 -1.24
C SER A 602 44.58 -0.95 -1.77
N GLN A 603 44.00 -2.16 -1.88
CA GLN A 603 42.63 -2.37 -2.34
C GLN A 603 41.59 -1.79 -1.38
N CYS A 604 41.88 -1.84 -0.08
CA CYS A 604 41.06 -1.21 0.96
C CYS A 604 40.97 0.29 0.77
N LEU A 605 42.13 0.97 0.65
CA LEU A 605 42.17 2.42 0.43
C LEU A 605 41.53 2.82 -0.89
N GLN A 606 41.74 2.06 -1.97
CA GLN A 606 41.06 2.32 -3.24
C GLN A 606 39.54 2.25 -3.11
N SER A 607 39.01 1.20 -2.46
CA SER A 607 37.56 1.05 -2.25
C SER A 607 36.98 2.19 -1.39
N LEU A 608 37.77 2.69 -0.43
CA LEU A 608 37.39 3.82 0.41
C LEU A 608 37.33 5.12 -0.39
N THR A 609 38.34 5.36 -1.23
CA THR A 609 38.38 6.52 -2.13
C THR A 609 37.25 6.50 -3.15
N ASP A 610 36.93 5.33 -3.71
CA ASP A 610 35.77 5.16 -4.62
C ASP A 610 34.47 5.59 -3.91
N LEU A 611 34.23 5.08 -2.69
CA LEU A 611 33.05 5.41 -1.89
C LEU A 611 32.97 6.91 -1.57
N GLN A 612 34.10 7.52 -1.15
CA GLN A 612 34.17 8.94 -0.85
C GLN A 612 33.91 9.80 -2.10
N THR A 613 34.53 9.46 -3.22
CA THR A 613 34.39 10.18 -4.49
C THR A 613 32.96 10.10 -5.02
N MET A 614 32.32 8.92 -4.89
CA MET A 614 30.92 8.76 -5.24
C MET A 614 30.03 9.67 -4.39
N LEU A 615 30.18 9.66 -3.06
CA LEU A 615 29.31 10.46 -2.17
C LEU A 615 29.49 11.97 -2.32
N LEU A 616 30.70 12.44 -2.65
CA LEU A 616 30.98 13.86 -2.88
C LEU A 616 30.37 14.38 -4.19
N ASN A 617 30.40 13.58 -5.25
CA ASN A 617 30.04 14.01 -6.61
C ASN A 617 28.65 13.56 -7.06
N ASP A 618 28.01 12.65 -6.33
CA ASP A 618 26.68 12.17 -6.66
C ASP A 618 25.64 13.31 -6.55
N ASP A 619 24.66 13.31 -7.43
CA ASP A 619 23.55 14.26 -7.49
C ASP A 619 22.20 13.60 -7.10
N GLY A 620 22.26 12.37 -6.57
CA GLY A 620 21.10 11.53 -6.30
C GLY A 620 21.04 10.29 -7.17
N LYS A 621 21.84 10.19 -8.24
CA LYS A 621 21.82 9.06 -9.18
C LYS A 621 22.13 7.71 -8.54
N TYR A 622 23.19 7.64 -7.73
CA TYR A 622 23.69 6.42 -7.11
C TYR A 622 23.26 6.29 -5.64
N VAL A 623 22.92 7.42 -5.00
CA VAL A 623 22.45 7.45 -3.61
C VAL A 623 21.20 8.33 -3.53
N PRO A 624 20.00 7.75 -3.28
CA PRO A 624 18.79 8.52 -3.08
C PRO A 624 18.97 9.61 -2.02
N LEU A 625 18.40 10.79 -2.27
CA LEU A 625 18.58 11.95 -1.38
C LEU A 625 18.07 11.69 0.05
N SER A 626 17.07 10.82 0.22
CA SER A 626 16.58 10.37 1.54
C SER A 626 17.61 9.56 2.31
N ASP A 627 18.50 8.86 1.61
CA ASP A 627 19.38 7.83 2.18
C ASP A 627 20.82 8.34 2.33
N ARG A 628 21.07 9.61 2.00
CA ARG A 628 22.38 10.24 2.14
C ARG A 628 22.89 10.24 3.57
N GLY A 629 22.01 10.41 4.56
CA GLY A 629 22.42 10.40 5.98
C GLY A 629 23.12 9.09 6.37
N ILE A 630 22.49 7.94 6.08
CA ILE A 630 23.08 6.63 6.37
C ILE A 630 24.31 6.35 5.49
N SER A 631 24.34 6.87 4.26
CA SER A 631 25.49 6.69 3.36
C SER A 631 26.75 7.41 3.86
N TRP A 632 26.61 8.65 4.35
CA TRP A 632 27.71 9.37 5.02
C TRP A 632 28.12 8.68 6.32
N GLN A 633 27.16 8.14 7.08
CA GLN A 633 27.44 7.34 8.26
C GLN A 633 28.30 6.12 7.93
N ILE A 634 27.98 5.38 6.86
CA ILE A 634 28.74 4.23 6.37
C ILE A 634 30.16 4.60 5.97
N LEU A 635 30.34 5.71 5.24
CA LEU A 635 31.69 6.20 4.91
C LEU A 635 32.49 6.50 6.19
N GLY A 636 31.89 7.17 7.16
CA GLY A 636 32.54 7.47 8.44
C GLY A 636 32.96 6.20 9.20
N ILE A 637 32.12 5.16 9.18
CA ILE A 637 32.46 3.84 9.75
C ILE A 637 33.67 3.24 9.04
N CYS A 638 33.69 3.26 7.71
CA CYS A 638 34.80 2.73 6.92
C CYS A 638 36.11 3.48 7.20
N GLN A 639 36.07 4.81 7.26
CA GLN A 639 37.22 5.66 7.62
C GLN A 639 37.74 5.36 9.02
N HIS A 640 36.82 5.22 9.99
CA HIS A 640 37.18 4.87 11.37
C HIS A 640 37.89 3.51 11.43
N VAL A 641 37.38 2.49 10.73
CA VAL A 641 37.97 1.14 10.68
C VAL A 641 39.40 1.17 10.15
N VAL A 642 39.69 1.94 9.10
CA VAL A 642 41.04 2.04 8.54
C VAL A 642 41.97 2.97 9.31
N GLY A 643 41.46 3.66 10.34
CA GLY A 643 42.23 4.57 11.20
C GLY A 643 42.22 6.04 10.80
N ASP A 644 41.43 6.43 9.79
CA ASP A 644 41.22 7.83 9.39
C ASP A 644 40.15 8.49 10.28
N LEU A 645 40.57 8.90 11.48
CA LEU A 645 39.68 9.52 12.46
C LEU A 645 39.20 10.91 12.04
N HIS A 646 40.00 11.67 11.29
CA HIS A 646 39.62 13.00 10.81
C HIS A 646 38.57 12.91 9.71
N GLY A 647 38.76 12.03 8.72
CA GLY A 647 37.76 11.77 7.71
C GLY A 647 36.46 11.24 8.31
N ALA A 648 36.56 10.30 9.27
CA ALA A 648 35.38 9.76 9.96
C ALA A 648 34.57 10.84 10.68
N LEU A 649 35.24 11.77 11.38
CA LEU A 649 34.59 12.91 12.04
C LEU A 649 33.82 13.78 11.04
N GLN A 650 34.44 14.12 9.90
CA GLN A 650 33.80 14.92 8.85
C GLN A 650 32.57 14.22 8.27
N SER A 651 32.67 12.91 8.00
CA SER A 651 31.56 12.11 7.47
C SER A 651 30.39 12.03 8.44
N TYR A 652 30.63 11.84 9.74
CA TYR A 652 29.55 11.85 10.75
C TYR A 652 28.90 13.23 10.89
N GLN A 653 29.67 14.32 10.75
CA GLN A 653 29.10 15.67 10.72
C GLN A 653 28.26 15.92 9.47
N LEU A 654 28.68 15.41 8.30
CA LEU A 654 27.90 15.49 7.07
C LEU A 654 26.60 14.69 7.16
N SER A 655 26.62 13.53 7.80
CA SER A 655 25.42 12.73 8.12
C SER A 655 24.41 13.54 8.94
N LEU A 656 24.85 14.27 9.97
CA LEU A 656 23.99 15.14 10.80
C LEU A 656 23.34 16.29 10.04
N ARG A 657 23.97 16.76 8.95
CA ARG A 657 23.44 17.84 8.09
C ARG A 657 22.37 17.35 7.11
N GLN A 658 22.23 16.03 6.92
CA GLN A 658 21.24 15.48 6.02
C GLN A 658 19.84 15.48 6.63
N LYS A 659 18.82 15.36 5.77
CA LYS A 659 17.43 15.16 6.22
C LYS A 659 17.33 13.88 7.05
N PRO A 660 16.64 13.90 8.21
CA PRO A 660 16.67 12.81 9.19
C PRO A 660 15.74 11.64 8.85
N TYR A 661 15.80 11.11 7.62
CA TYR A 661 14.87 10.07 7.13
C TYR A 661 14.91 8.80 8.00
N HIS A 662 16.10 8.25 8.22
CA HIS A 662 16.32 7.06 9.05
C HIS A 662 16.38 7.34 10.57
N LYS A 663 16.25 8.61 10.99
CA LYS A 663 16.31 9.04 12.41
C LYS A 663 17.56 8.58 13.19
N ILE A 664 18.73 8.55 12.55
CA ILE A 664 20.00 8.05 13.14
C ILE A 664 20.88 9.13 13.81
N GLN A 665 20.36 10.33 14.07
CA GLN A 665 21.19 11.48 14.49
C GLN A 665 21.91 11.22 15.83
N ASN A 666 21.29 10.47 16.74
CA ASN A 666 21.91 10.12 18.01
C ASN A 666 23.10 9.16 17.81
N ALA A 667 23.03 8.25 16.83
CA ALA A 667 24.16 7.39 16.47
C ALA A 667 25.35 8.22 15.95
N SER A 668 25.09 9.20 15.08
CA SER A 668 26.13 10.12 14.57
C SER A 668 26.78 10.93 15.70
N LYS A 669 25.99 11.50 16.61
CA LYS A 669 26.50 12.24 17.79
C LYS A 669 27.37 11.35 18.68
N TYR A 670 26.94 10.12 18.94
CA TYR A 670 27.70 9.17 19.75
C TYR A 670 29.06 8.84 19.12
N ARG A 671 29.10 8.53 17.81
CA ARG A 671 30.37 8.25 17.12
C ARG A 671 31.30 9.46 17.07
N ILE A 672 30.77 10.68 16.94
CA ILE A 672 31.56 11.91 17.03
C ILE A 672 32.21 12.04 18.42
N ALA A 673 31.45 11.85 19.49
CA ALA A 673 31.97 11.92 20.86
C ALA A 673 33.10 10.89 21.10
N LEU A 674 32.94 9.67 20.59
CA LEU A 674 33.99 8.64 20.66
C LEU A 674 35.29 9.06 19.98
N ILE A 675 35.22 9.72 18.82
CA ILE A 675 36.41 10.20 18.11
C ILE A 675 37.05 11.36 18.88
N LEU A 676 36.27 12.33 19.34
CA LEU A 676 36.78 13.49 20.08
C LEU A 676 37.49 13.08 21.37
N ASN A 677 36.95 12.10 22.11
CA ASN A 677 37.60 11.56 23.30
C ASN A 677 38.97 10.96 22.97
N ARG A 678 39.11 10.23 21.85
CA ARG A 678 40.41 9.67 21.42
C ARG A 678 41.41 10.73 20.99
N PHE A 679 40.97 11.88 20.48
CA PHE A 679 41.88 12.99 20.21
C PHE A 679 42.36 13.64 21.51
N ASN A 680 41.49 13.73 22.52
CA ASN A 680 41.85 14.26 23.83
C ASN A 680 42.76 13.31 24.63
N GLU A 681 42.70 11.99 24.41
CA GLU A 681 43.60 11.01 25.04
C GLU A 681 45.01 10.95 24.41
N LYS A 682 45.19 11.54 23.22
CA LYS A 682 46.47 11.57 22.50
C LYS A 682 47.23 12.90 22.63
N ASN A 683 46.59 13.91 23.23
CA ASN A 683 47.19 15.17 23.65
C ASN A 683 47.46 15.11 25.15
#